data_AF-A0A542N5R8-F1
#
_entry.id   AF-A0A542N5R8-F1
#
_cell.length_a   1.000
_cell.length_b   1.000
_cell.length_c   1.000
_cell.angle_alpha   90.00
_cell.angle_beta   90.00
_cell.angle_gamma   90.00
#
_symmetry.space_group_name_H-M   'P 1'
#
loop_
_entity.id
_entity.type
_entity.pdbx_description
1 polymer ?
#
loop_
_entity_poly.entity_id
_entity_poly.type
_entity_poly.pdbx_seq_one_letter_code
_entity_poly.pdbx_strand_id
1 'polypeptide(L)'
;MKKTLSSLAAVALTGAALAVPAAATANDATAIDLQPESVQQTIDGFGYSAAFQRTHRLNLLSDEKKAEAVELLLGDTGVDPSILRLGIGGQSTGPYDWMLSIQPDDPGGPDAEPNYQWDGYDNGQVWFAQAAEAAGVEYIYGNAWTAPGYMKTNNSAANGGTLCGLSGTACPSGDWTDAYADYLVAWADFYADEGVEIDGIAFTNEPDYTSSYESMRFTPQQAVEFTKTAGPVFDASGYDLLCCESFGWNQGKNYHSAIQEDSEASQWVDVLTAHSYASRSDSAFETDKPLWMSEWAASVAGLTEFNANWDGDPGAGSDGIRMVDHMMDTLMSANATGYLWWLGVSQGGSGSLMVVDAENDTFTVGSRLYGMAAFSRFIRPDAVRFDAVHAIEGVKVAAFDNADGSRVVQVLNNNTAPVSTDIDIDTQPTAFLNDQGNQLVETEGIATTADGRTALELPARSLVTLVVEPGAGEGDGEGIPIEATVPGPGEPGSLSLTVADFGAGVVLSPGENAGDRIRFAGELPVVTVTDSRSDEQAGAGGWSVSGQSSDFTAGGETLGAEHLGWTPEVLTPRPGVSAGDAVPTVMSGGPGLADPQRLGDAAPEGRFGSTQLGADLSLEAPVDTPAGTYEGVLTVTLFPED
;
A
#
# COMPACT_ATOMS: atom_id res chain seq x y z
N MET A 1 -53.35 51.50 -48.35
CA MET A 1 -54.80 51.68 -48.07
C MET A 1 -55.11 51.05 -46.72
N LYS A 2 -55.70 51.87 -45.83
CA LYS A 2 -56.62 51.59 -44.71
C LYS A 2 -56.43 50.35 -43.80
N LYS A 3 -56.20 50.68 -42.51
CA LYS A 3 -56.56 50.04 -41.23
C LYS A 3 -57.83 49.15 -41.27
N THR A 4 -57.92 48.11 -40.41
CA THR A 4 -58.62 48.13 -39.10
C THR A 4 -58.72 46.76 -38.39
N LEU A 5 -58.51 46.79 -37.05
CA LEU A 5 -59.15 46.09 -35.90
C LEU A 5 -59.39 44.56 -35.95
N SER A 6 -58.84 43.75 -35.03
CA SER A 6 -59.09 43.53 -33.58
C SER A 6 -60.16 42.47 -33.29
N SER A 7 -59.76 41.37 -32.63
CA SER A 7 -60.60 40.65 -31.64
C SER A 7 -59.74 39.68 -30.81
N LEU A 8 -59.79 39.89 -29.49
CA LEU A 8 -59.26 39.03 -28.42
C LEU A 8 -59.99 37.68 -28.37
N ALA A 9 -59.26 36.62 -28.02
CA ALA A 9 -59.81 35.44 -27.34
C ALA A 9 -58.90 35.11 -26.16
N ALA A 10 -59.50 35.07 -24.97
CA ALA A 10 -58.87 34.69 -23.72
C ALA A 10 -58.81 33.16 -23.60
N VAL A 11 -57.65 32.63 -23.22
CA VAL A 11 -57.54 31.29 -22.62
C VAL A 11 -56.75 31.45 -21.33
N ALA A 12 -57.36 31.02 -20.24
CA ALA A 12 -56.80 30.97 -18.91
C ALA A 12 -55.68 29.91 -18.86
N LEU A 13 -54.49 30.31 -18.39
CA LEU A 13 -53.53 29.37 -17.81
C LEU A 13 -53.43 29.62 -16.32
N THR A 14 -53.74 28.56 -15.58
CA THR A 14 -53.56 28.36 -14.15
C THR A 14 -52.13 28.68 -13.72
N GLY A 15 -51.99 29.52 -12.70
CA GLY A 15 -50.72 29.82 -12.07
C GLY A 15 -50.15 28.61 -11.35
N ALA A 16 -49.03 28.10 -11.83
CA ALA A 16 -48.05 27.43 -11.00
C ALA A 16 -47.05 28.51 -10.57
N ALA A 17 -46.99 28.79 -9.28
CA ALA A 17 -45.91 29.59 -8.72
C ALA A 17 -44.62 28.79 -8.90
N LEU A 18 -43.84 29.14 -9.93
CA LEU A 18 -42.44 28.76 -9.98
C LEU A 18 -41.76 29.48 -8.82
N ALA A 19 -41.43 28.74 -7.78
CA ALA A 19 -40.43 29.18 -6.83
C ALA A 19 -39.16 29.44 -7.63
N VAL A 20 -38.79 30.71 -7.74
CA VAL A 20 -37.45 31.10 -8.18
C VAL A 20 -36.52 30.47 -7.16
N PRO A 21 -35.61 29.54 -7.54
CA PRO A 21 -34.60 29.11 -6.59
C PRO A 21 -33.86 30.38 -6.18
N ALA A 22 -33.73 30.60 -4.87
CA ALA A 22 -32.89 31.66 -4.37
C ALA A 22 -31.54 31.53 -5.09
N ALA A 23 -31.13 32.60 -5.77
CA ALA A 23 -29.81 32.65 -6.36
C ALA A 23 -28.83 32.28 -5.23
N ALA A 24 -28.16 31.14 -5.38
CA ALA A 24 -27.06 30.77 -4.52
C ALA A 24 -26.14 31.99 -4.50
N THR A 25 -25.98 32.59 -3.33
CA THR A 25 -24.94 33.56 -3.10
C THR A 25 -23.64 32.86 -3.47
N ALA A 26 -22.94 33.35 -4.49
CA ALA A 26 -21.58 32.93 -4.76
C ALA A 26 -20.78 33.23 -3.49
N ASN A 27 -20.54 32.18 -2.69
CA ASN A 27 -19.46 32.21 -1.72
C ASN A 27 -18.19 32.25 -2.57
N ASP A 28 -17.41 33.32 -2.46
CA ASP A 28 -15.99 33.26 -2.76
C ASP A 28 -15.42 32.19 -1.81
N ALA A 29 -15.40 30.92 -2.25
CA ALA A 29 -15.03 29.80 -1.41
C ALA A 29 -13.51 29.84 -1.17
N THR A 30 -13.10 30.64 -0.19
CA THR A 30 -11.77 30.59 0.41
C THR A 30 -11.59 29.35 1.28
N ALA A 31 -12.66 28.62 1.56
CA ALA A 31 -12.69 27.34 2.26
C ALA A 31 -12.65 26.17 1.27
N ILE A 32 -12.11 25.04 1.72
CA ILE A 32 -12.13 23.75 1.04
C ILE A 32 -13.39 22.99 1.51
N ASP A 33 -14.16 22.50 0.55
CA ASP A 33 -15.40 21.75 0.75
C ASP A 33 -15.23 20.36 0.13
N LEU A 34 -15.03 19.34 0.95
CA LEU A 34 -14.95 17.94 0.57
C LEU A 34 -16.34 17.48 0.10
N GLN A 35 -16.39 16.63 -0.93
CA GLN A 35 -17.64 16.08 -1.47
C GLN A 35 -17.58 14.54 -1.46
N PRO A 36 -17.65 13.88 -0.29
CA PRO A 36 -17.51 12.42 -0.18
C PRO A 36 -18.52 11.64 -1.03
N GLU A 37 -19.68 12.24 -1.32
CA GLU A 37 -20.70 11.66 -2.20
C GLU A 37 -20.35 11.74 -3.70
N SER A 38 -19.40 12.59 -4.09
CA SER A 38 -18.86 12.67 -5.46
C SER A 38 -17.75 11.65 -5.66
N VAL A 39 -18.10 10.37 -5.53
CA VAL A 39 -17.19 9.22 -5.68
C VAL A 39 -16.60 9.17 -7.10
N GLN A 40 -15.29 8.94 -7.19
CA GLN A 40 -14.51 8.94 -8.43
C GLN A 40 -13.88 7.55 -8.62
N GLN A 41 -12.60 7.49 -9.02
CA GLN A 41 -11.90 6.22 -9.21
C GLN A 41 -11.39 5.60 -7.90
N THR A 42 -11.31 4.27 -7.89
CA THR A 42 -10.55 3.49 -6.90
C THR A 42 -9.07 3.54 -7.24
N ILE A 43 -8.22 3.60 -6.23
CA ILE A 43 -6.77 3.66 -6.34
C ILE A 43 -6.20 2.26 -6.18
N ASP A 44 -5.45 1.83 -7.20
CA ASP A 44 -4.73 0.56 -7.17
C ASP A 44 -3.40 0.73 -6.44
N GLY A 45 -2.75 1.90 -6.57
CA GLY A 45 -1.55 2.14 -5.81
C GLY A 45 -0.52 3.10 -6.35
N PHE A 46 0.64 3.03 -5.70
CA PHE A 46 1.78 3.90 -5.92
C PHE A 46 3.07 3.09 -5.92
N GLY A 47 4.03 3.50 -6.75
CA GLY A 47 5.23 2.70 -6.92
C GLY A 47 6.35 3.34 -7.70
N TYR A 48 7.30 2.49 -8.08
CA TYR A 48 8.41 2.84 -8.95
C TYR A 48 9.00 1.57 -9.59
N SER A 49 9.97 1.72 -10.50
CA SER A 49 10.68 0.61 -11.11
C SER A 49 12.01 0.27 -10.45
N ALA A 50 12.35 -1.02 -10.52
CA ALA A 50 13.63 -1.62 -10.13
C ALA A 50 14.52 -2.02 -11.34
N ALA A 51 14.14 -1.64 -12.55
CA ALA A 51 14.77 -2.05 -13.80
C ALA A 51 16.25 -1.61 -13.96
N PHE A 52 16.89 -2.10 -15.03
CA PHE A 52 18.24 -1.71 -15.47
C PHE A 52 19.33 -1.88 -14.40
N GLN A 53 19.27 -2.99 -13.66
CA GLN A 53 20.21 -3.34 -12.59
C GLN A 53 20.33 -2.27 -11.49
N ARG A 54 19.37 -1.35 -11.37
CA ARG A 54 19.55 -0.19 -10.50
C ARG A 54 19.52 -0.58 -9.04
N THR A 55 18.71 -1.57 -8.68
CA THR A 55 18.64 -2.13 -7.33
C THR A 55 19.88 -2.93 -6.93
N HIS A 56 20.64 -3.50 -7.88
CA HIS A 56 21.94 -4.12 -7.59
C HIS A 56 22.90 -3.16 -6.86
N ARG A 57 22.78 -1.85 -7.10
CA ARG A 57 23.61 -0.84 -6.42
C ARG A 57 23.48 -0.91 -4.89
N LEU A 58 22.33 -1.29 -4.36
CA LEU A 58 22.11 -1.48 -2.93
C LEU A 58 22.96 -2.64 -2.36
N ASN A 59 23.20 -3.69 -3.16
CA ASN A 59 24.07 -4.81 -2.79
C ASN A 59 25.56 -4.45 -2.76
N LEU A 60 25.94 -3.25 -3.21
CA LEU A 60 27.31 -2.76 -3.17
C LEU A 60 27.61 -1.93 -1.91
N LEU A 61 26.59 -1.62 -1.11
CA LEU A 61 26.73 -0.96 0.20
C LEU A 61 27.04 -1.99 1.30
N SER A 62 27.49 -1.50 2.46
CA SER A 62 27.52 -2.29 3.68
C SER A 62 26.12 -2.74 4.09
N ASP A 63 26.02 -3.84 4.85
CA ASP A 63 24.73 -4.39 5.29
C ASP A 63 23.88 -3.37 6.05
N GLU A 64 24.51 -2.52 6.87
CA GLU A 64 23.86 -1.42 7.59
C GLU A 64 23.24 -0.40 6.62
N LYS A 65 24.04 0.11 5.67
CA LYS A 65 23.58 1.12 4.71
C LYS A 65 22.58 0.57 3.71
N LYS A 66 22.73 -0.69 3.33
CA LYS A 66 21.77 -1.43 2.52
C LYS A 66 20.43 -1.54 3.24
N ALA A 67 20.42 -1.94 4.52
CA ALA A 67 19.19 -2.05 5.31
C ALA A 67 18.48 -0.70 5.45
N GLU A 68 19.21 0.38 5.77
CA GLU A 68 18.65 1.74 5.81
C GLU A 68 18.03 2.16 4.46
N ALA A 69 18.72 1.87 3.36
CA ALA A 69 18.24 2.24 2.03
C ALA A 69 17.00 1.43 1.60
N VAL A 70 16.96 0.13 1.96
CA VAL A 70 15.80 -0.74 1.72
C VAL A 70 14.61 -0.28 2.56
N GLU A 71 14.80 0.05 3.82
CA GLU A 71 13.75 0.59 4.70
C GLU A 71 13.14 1.86 4.11
N LEU A 72 13.96 2.79 3.64
CA LEU A 72 13.46 4.01 2.98
C LEU A 72 12.67 3.75 1.69
N LEU A 73 12.97 2.65 0.99
CA LEU A 73 12.37 2.33 -0.31
C LEU A 73 11.12 1.45 -0.19
N LEU A 74 11.07 0.55 0.80
CA LEU A 74 10.04 -0.48 0.92
C LEU A 74 9.32 -0.48 2.28
N GLY A 75 9.93 0.05 3.34
CA GLY A 75 9.38 0.01 4.69
C GLY A 75 8.24 0.99 4.93
N ASP A 76 7.49 0.76 6.00
CA ASP A 76 6.32 1.52 6.46
C ASP A 76 6.65 2.95 6.92
N THR A 77 7.92 3.19 7.28
CA THR A 77 8.46 4.52 7.54
C THR A 77 9.06 5.19 6.30
N GLY A 78 9.26 4.43 5.23
CA GLY A 78 9.82 4.83 3.95
C GLY A 78 8.76 5.17 2.91
N VAL A 79 8.91 4.65 1.69
CA VAL A 79 7.90 4.83 0.64
C VAL A 79 6.69 3.93 0.88
N ASP A 80 6.84 2.70 1.38
CA ASP A 80 5.74 1.73 1.48
C ASP A 80 4.92 1.62 0.17
N PRO A 81 5.55 1.23 -0.95
CA PRO A 81 4.87 1.14 -2.24
C PRO A 81 3.90 -0.05 -2.23
N SER A 82 2.78 0.07 -2.95
CA SER A 82 1.90 -1.07 -3.22
C SER A 82 2.14 -1.68 -4.60
N ILE A 83 2.87 -0.99 -5.49
CA ILE A 83 3.18 -1.48 -6.84
C ILE A 83 4.70 -1.45 -7.08
N LEU A 84 5.27 -2.55 -7.59
CA LEU A 84 6.65 -2.61 -8.05
C LEU A 84 6.72 -3.02 -9.52
N ARG A 85 7.45 -2.24 -10.32
CA ARG A 85 7.68 -2.53 -11.74
C ARG A 85 9.08 -3.09 -12.00
N LEU A 86 9.14 -4.32 -12.47
CA LEU A 86 10.38 -5.00 -12.86
C LEU A 86 10.59 -4.88 -14.38
N GLY A 87 11.81 -5.10 -14.82
CA GLY A 87 12.15 -5.15 -16.23
C GLY A 87 12.53 -6.53 -16.71
N ILE A 88 11.90 -6.94 -17.81
CA ILE A 88 12.17 -8.20 -18.49
C ILE A 88 13.25 -7.93 -19.54
N GLY A 89 14.44 -8.50 -19.32
CA GLY A 89 15.60 -8.27 -20.18
C GLY A 89 15.47 -8.87 -21.57
N GLY A 90 16.00 -8.19 -22.58
CA GLY A 90 16.05 -8.65 -23.97
C GLY A 90 17.46 -8.75 -24.55
N GLN A 91 18.49 -8.37 -23.78
CA GLN A 91 19.87 -8.35 -24.23
C GLN A 91 20.56 -9.71 -24.07
N SER A 92 21.33 -10.10 -25.09
CA SER A 92 22.07 -11.37 -25.12
C SER A 92 23.44 -11.31 -24.44
N THR A 93 23.94 -10.11 -24.14
CA THR A 93 25.21 -9.89 -23.45
C THR A 93 25.06 -8.71 -22.50
N GLY A 94 25.81 -8.69 -21.40
CA GLY A 94 25.65 -7.70 -20.32
C GLY A 94 26.84 -6.76 -20.15
N PRO A 95 27.16 -5.87 -21.10
CA PRO A 95 27.92 -4.68 -20.75
C PRO A 95 27.01 -3.73 -19.95
N TYR A 96 27.45 -3.34 -18.76
CA TYR A 96 26.83 -2.27 -17.96
C TYR A 96 25.40 -2.61 -17.47
N ASP A 97 24.52 -1.61 -17.35
CA ASP A 97 23.17 -1.64 -16.76
C ASP A 97 22.08 -2.31 -17.62
N TRP A 98 22.46 -3.16 -18.56
CA TRP A 98 21.52 -3.85 -19.45
C TRP A 98 20.82 -5.02 -18.74
N MET A 99 19.54 -5.25 -19.05
CA MET A 99 18.80 -6.39 -18.50
C MET A 99 19.04 -7.61 -19.38
N LEU A 100 19.68 -8.63 -18.80
CA LEU A 100 19.96 -9.89 -19.49
C LEU A 100 18.67 -10.65 -19.76
N SER A 101 18.55 -11.18 -20.97
CA SER A 101 17.45 -12.05 -21.34
C SER A 101 17.61 -13.44 -20.71
N ILE A 102 16.50 -14.04 -20.28
CA ILE A 102 16.45 -15.46 -19.93
C ILE A 102 16.66 -16.37 -21.14
N GLN A 103 16.65 -15.84 -22.36
CA GLN A 103 16.91 -16.60 -23.58
C GLN A 103 17.80 -15.78 -24.53
N PRO A 104 19.11 -15.68 -24.23
CA PRO A 104 20.02 -14.79 -24.94
C PRO A 104 20.29 -15.23 -26.39
N ASP A 105 20.11 -16.51 -26.70
CA ASP A 105 20.40 -17.11 -28.00
C ASP A 105 19.13 -17.64 -28.70
N ASP A 106 19.12 -17.56 -30.03
CA ASP A 106 18.08 -18.16 -30.87
C ASP A 106 18.07 -19.69 -30.67
N PRO A 107 16.94 -20.31 -30.27
CA PRO A 107 16.85 -21.76 -30.06
C PRO A 107 16.91 -22.57 -31.36
N GLY A 108 16.89 -21.91 -32.53
CA GLY A 108 16.89 -22.52 -33.86
C GLY A 108 15.64 -22.20 -34.68
N GLY A 109 14.88 -21.17 -34.31
CA GLY A 109 13.60 -20.78 -34.91
C GLY A 109 12.44 -20.75 -33.89
N PRO A 110 11.29 -20.19 -34.28
CA PRO A 110 10.16 -19.96 -33.37
C PRO A 110 9.49 -21.23 -32.86
N ASP A 111 9.55 -22.33 -33.62
CA ASP A 111 8.98 -23.63 -33.23
C ASP A 111 9.99 -24.56 -32.53
N ALA A 112 11.21 -24.08 -32.28
CA ALA A 112 12.25 -24.86 -31.60
C ALA A 112 12.05 -24.81 -30.09
N GLU A 113 12.38 -25.90 -29.40
CA GLU A 113 12.37 -25.95 -27.94
C GLU A 113 13.23 -24.81 -27.36
N PRO A 114 12.68 -23.95 -26.47
CA PRO A 114 13.44 -22.85 -25.91
C PRO A 114 14.59 -23.35 -25.03
N ASN A 115 15.69 -22.57 -25.01
CA ASN A 115 16.84 -22.85 -24.15
C ASN A 115 16.99 -21.70 -23.15
N TYR A 116 16.14 -21.71 -22.13
CA TYR A 116 16.17 -20.70 -21.08
C TYR A 116 17.40 -20.83 -20.16
N GLN A 117 17.89 -19.70 -19.70
CA GLN A 117 19.01 -19.52 -18.79
C GLN A 117 18.52 -18.63 -17.65
N TRP A 118 18.41 -19.21 -16.45
CA TRP A 118 18.02 -18.49 -15.25
C TRP A 118 19.20 -18.45 -14.28
N ASP A 119 19.51 -17.26 -13.75
CA ASP A 119 20.62 -17.04 -12.84
C ASP A 119 20.18 -16.82 -11.39
N GLY A 120 18.87 -16.82 -11.11
CA GLY A 120 18.29 -16.54 -9.78
C GLY A 120 18.52 -15.11 -9.30
N TYR A 121 18.93 -14.20 -10.19
CA TYR A 121 19.37 -12.86 -9.81
C TYR A 121 18.69 -11.76 -10.60
N ASP A 122 18.56 -11.94 -11.93
CA ASP A 122 18.02 -10.95 -12.87
C ASP A 122 18.54 -9.54 -12.59
N ASN A 123 19.87 -9.44 -12.47
CA ASN A 123 20.58 -8.20 -12.21
C ASN A 123 20.16 -7.48 -10.90
N GLY A 124 19.79 -8.24 -9.88
CA GLY A 124 19.42 -7.75 -8.55
C GLY A 124 17.93 -7.45 -8.39
N GLN A 125 17.13 -7.65 -9.44
CA GLN A 125 15.68 -7.48 -9.38
C GLN A 125 15.01 -8.57 -8.53
N VAL A 126 15.42 -9.85 -8.67
CA VAL A 126 14.88 -10.96 -7.88
C VAL A 126 15.00 -10.68 -6.38
N TRP A 127 16.23 -10.38 -5.92
CA TRP A 127 16.47 -10.08 -4.51
C TRP A 127 15.64 -8.90 -4.00
N PHE A 128 15.48 -7.85 -4.81
CA PHE A 128 14.71 -6.68 -4.41
C PHE A 128 13.20 -6.96 -4.42
N ALA A 129 12.72 -7.80 -5.35
CA ALA A 129 11.33 -8.23 -5.39
C ALA A 129 10.98 -9.14 -4.22
N GLN A 130 11.87 -10.05 -3.79
CA GLN A 130 11.73 -10.81 -2.54
C GLN A 130 11.62 -9.88 -1.32
N ALA A 131 12.44 -8.83 -1.27
CA ALA A 131 12.36 -7.83 -0.21
C ALA A 131 11.05 -7.03 -0.26
N ALA A 132 10.53 -6.76 -1.47
CA ALA A 132 9.27 -6.08 -1.69
C ALA A 132 8.07 -6.93 -1.24
N GLU A 133 8.01 -8.21 -1.63
CA GLU A 133 7.00 -9.14 -1.10
C GLU A 133 7.04 -9.22 0.43
N ALA A 134 8.24 -9.35 1.01
CA ALA A 134 8.39 -9.41 2.46
C ALA A 134 7.96 -8.12 3.17
N ALA A 135 7.98 -6.99 2.46
CA ALA A 135 7.50 -5.69 2.94
C ALA A 135 6.00 -5.47 2.69
N GLY A 136 5.31 -6.39 2.00
CA GLY A 136 3.88 -6.31 1.72
C GLY A 136 3.51 -5.52 0.46
N VAL A 137 4.41 -5.41 -0.51
CA VAL A 137 4.04 -4.88 -1.84
C VAL A 137 3.01 -5.82 -2.48
N GLU A 138 1.84 -5.28 -2.82
CA GLU A 138 0.67 -6.07 -3.24
C GLU A 138 0.65 -6.41 -4.73
N TYR A 139 1.34 -5.64 -5.58
CA TYR A 139 1.34 -5.87 -7.02
C TYR A 139 2.73 -5.71 -7.63
N ILE A 140 3.32 -6.80 -8.11
CA ILE A 140 4.62 -6.84 -8.79
C ILE A 140 4.40 -7.27 -10.24
N TYR A 141 4.86 -6.47 -11.20
CA TYR A 141 4.72 -6.82 -12.61
C TYR A 141 6.02 -6.64 -13.40
N GLY A 142 6.20 -7.49 -14.41
CA GLY A 142 7.29 -7.39 -15.36
C GLY A 142 6.93 -6.58 -16.59
N ASN A 143 7.79 -5.65 -17.00
CA ASN A 143 7.67 -4.98 -18.30
C ASN A 143 8.85 -5.31 -19.22
N ALA A 144 8.56 -5.80 -20.43
CA ALA A 144 9.55 -6.02 -21.46
C ALA A 144 9.78 -4.76 -22.30
N TRP A 145 11.00 -4.20 -22.26
CA TRP A 145 11.38 -3.12 -23.18
C TRP A 145 11.42 -3.58 -24.64
N THR A 146 11.72 -4.86 -24.83
CA THR A 146 11.91 -5.48 -26.12
C THR A 146 11.86 -6.99 -26.01
N ALA A 147 11.44 -7.67 -27.08
CA ALA A 147 11.76 -9.08 -27.27
C ALA A 147 13.28 -9.27 -27.47
N PRO A 148 13.81 -10.50 -27.24
CA PRO A 148 15.15 -10.85 -27.67
C PRO A 148 15.40 -10.51 -29.14
N GLY A 149 16.63 -10.12 -29.46
CA GLY A 149 16.96 -9.58 -30.78
C GLY A 149 16.58 -10.49 -31.95
N TYR A 150 16.76 -11.81 -31.82
CA TYR A 150 16.46 -12.78 -32.88
C TYR A 150 14.97 -12.94 -33.20
N MET A 151 14.09 -12.49 -32.30
CA MET A 151 12.63 -12.45 -32.52
C MET A 151 12.19 -11.21 -33.30
N LYS A 152 13.11 -10.29 -33.64
CA LYS A 152 12.79 -8.96 -34.19
C LYS A 152 13.28 -8.77 -35.62
N THR A 153 12.58 -7.91 -36.36
CA THR A 153 12.87 -7.57 -37.77
C THR A 153 14.26 -6.98 -38.01
N ASN A 154 14.89 -6.39 -36.98
CA ASN A 154 16.23 -5.80 -37.05
C ASN A 154 17.32 -6.68 -36.44
N ASN A 155 16.98 -7.88 -35.94
CA ASN A 155 17.89 -8.78 -35.26
C ASN A 155 18.68 -8.12 -34.10
N SER A 156 18.03 -7.24 -33.34
CA SER A 156 18.67 -6.42 -32.30
C SER A 156 17.68 -6.09 -31.19
N ALA A 157 18.09 -6.22 -29.92
CA ALA A 157 17.29 -5.79 -28.76
C ALA A 157 17.13 -4.25 -28.70
N ALA A 158 18.10 -3.51 -29.24
CA ALA A 158 18.09 -2.04 -29.27
C ALA A 158 17.69 -1.46 -30.63
N ASN A 159 17.55 -0.13 -30.69
CA ASN A 159 17.30 0.64 -31.91
C ASN A 159 15.98 0.28 -32.62
N GLY A 160 14.94 0.01 -31.84
CA GLY A 160 13.60 -0.28 -32.35
C GLY A 160 13.53 -1.65 -33.03
N GLY A 161 13.00 -1.70 -34.25
CA GLY A 161 12.53 -2.94 -34.85
C GLY A 161 11.19 -3.38 -34.26
N THR A 162 10.59 -4.42 -34.81
CA THR A 162 9.28 -4.95 -34.38
C THR A 162 9.35 -6.46 -34.31
N LEU A 163 8.50 -7.06 -33.48
CA LEU A 163 8.33 -8.51 -33.40
C LEU A 163 8.00 -9.11 -34.77
N CYS A 164 8.73 -10.16 -35.13
CA CYS A 164 8.55 -10.92 -36.36
C CYS A 164 7.23 -11.71 -36.31
N GLY A 165 6.39 -11.59 -37.35
CA GLY A 165 5.12 -12.34 -37.44
C GLY A 165 3.88 -11.47 -37.46
N LEU A 166 3.95 -10.28 -36.83
CA LEU A 166 2.87 -9.29 -36.88
C LEU A 166 2.64 -8.74 -38.29
N SER A 167 1.53 -8.02 -38.47
CA SER A 167 1.20 -7.38 -39.74
C SER A 167 2.34 -6.49 -40.25
N GLY A 168 2.86 -6.82 -41.43
CA GLY A 168 3.91 -6.05 -42.09
C GLY A 168 5.34 -6.33 -41.59
N THR A 169 5.56 -7.33 -40.73
CA THR A 169 6.86 -7.59 -40.09
C THR A 169 7.36 -9.02 -40.32
N ALA A 170 7.03 -9.62 -41.46
CA ALA A 170 7.50 -10.95 -41.83
C ALA A 170 9.03 -11.05 -41.84
N CYS A 171 9.58 -12.05 -41.16
CA CYS A 171 11.01 -12.31 -41.06
C CYS A 171 11.38 -13.64 -41.72
N PRO A 172 12.59 -13.77 -42.30
CA PRO A 172 13.08 -15.05 -42.81
C PRO A 172 13.18 -16.15 -41.75
N SER A 173 13.34 -15.78 -40.47
CA SER A 173 13.41 -16.71 -39.34
C SER A 173 12.04 -17.28 -38.92
N GLY A 174 10.93 -16.69 -39.36
CA GLY A 174 9.58 -17.16 -39.04
C GLY A 174 8.73 -16.13 -38.29
N ASP A 175 7.59 -16.60 -37.76
CA ASP A 175 6.67 -15.88 -36.88
C ASP A 175 7.03 -16.19 -35.42
N TRP A 176 7.35 -15.17 -34.64
CA TRP A 176 7.82 -15.30 -33.26
C TRP A 176 6.77 -14.85 -32.23
N THR A 177 5.51 -14.65 -32.64
CA THR A 177 4.47 -14.13 -31.75
C THR A 177 4.16 -15.08 -30.60
N ASP A 178 3.88 -16.35 -30.88
CA ASP A 178 3.61 -17.36 -29.83
C ASP A 178 4.85 -17.56 -28.92
N ALA A 179 6.03 -17.74 -29.53
CA ALA A 179 7.28 -17.93 -28.79
C ALA A 179 7.64 -16.75 -27.88
N TYR A 180 7.25 -15.52 -28.25
CA TYR A 180 7.46 -14.36 -27.40
C TYR A 180 6.46 -14.28 -26.24
N ALA A 181 5.20 -14.69 -26.44
CA ALA A 181 4.25 -14.81 -25.34
C ALA A 181 4.71 -15.85 -24.31
N ASP A 182 5.15 -17.03 -24.78
CA ASP A 182 5.68 -18.10 -23.93
C ASP A 182 6.96 -17.66 -23.19
N TYR A 183 7.83 -16.90 -23.86
CA TYR A 183 9.02 -16.30 -23.25
C TYR A 183 8.70 -15.41 -22.05
N LEU A 184 7.64 -14.59 -22.15
CA LEU A 184 7.25 -13.67 -21.08
C LEU A 184 6.66 -14.42 -19.87
N VAL A 185 5.84 -15.45 -20.12
CA VAL A 185 5.34 -16.35 -19.07
C VAL A 185 6.50 -17.09 -18.39
N ALA A 186 7.44 -17.64 -19.17
CA ALA A 186 8.59 -18.35 -18.60
C ALA A 186 9.44 -17.46 -17.69
N TRP A 187 9.56 -16.14 -17.99
CA TRP A 187 10.22 -15.19 -17.09
C TRP A 187 9.47 -15.04 -15.77
N ALA A 188 8.14 -14.94 -15.79
CA ALA A 188 7.34 -14.83 -14.57
C ALA A 188 7.38 -16.13 -13.75
N ASP A 189 7.34 -17.30 -14.41
CA ASP A 189 7.49 -18.61 -13.76
C ASP A 189 8.84 -18.73 -13.02
N PHE A 190 9.93 -18.20 -13.59
CA PHE A 190 11.23 -18.20 -12.91
C PHE A 190 11.24 -17.33 -11.65
N TYR A 191 10.49 -16.23 -11.60
CA TYR A 191 10.32 -15.45 -10.37
C TYR A 191 9.52 -16.22 -9.33
N ALA A 192 8.47 -16.94 -9.75
CA ALA A 192 7.70 -17.80 -8.86
C ALA A 192 8.56 -18.92 -8.23
N ASP A 193 9.50 -19.50 -8.99
CA ASP A 193 10.49 -20.47 -8.48
C ASP A 193 11.42 -19.88 -7.41
N GLU A 194 11.65 -18.56 -7.43
CA GLU A 194 12.42 -17.82 -6.41
C GLU A 194 11.53 -17.32 -5.25
N GLY A 195 10.25 -17.69 -5.24
CA GLY A 195 9.29 -17.30 -4.21
C GLY A 195 8.88 -15.84 -4.31
N VAL A 196 8.75 -15.31 -5.52
CA VAL A 196 8.15 -13.99 -5.80
C VAL A 196 6.96 -14.20 -6.72
N GLU A 197 5.76 -13.82 -6.27
CA GLU A 197 4.58 -13.80 -7.12
C GLU A 197 4.65 -12.60 -8.08
N ILE A 198 4.46 -12.87 -9.37
CA ILE A 198 4.30 -11.84 -10.39
C ILE A 198 2.83 -11.77 -10.72
N ASP A 199 2.21 -10.61 -10.53
CA ASP A 199 0.78 -10.40 -10.76
C ASP A 199 0.47 -10.15 -12.24
N GLY A 200 1.39 -9.46 -12.95
CA GLY A 200 1.13 -9.12 -14.34
C GLY A 200 2.35 -8.91 -15.22
N ILE A 201 2.08 -8.79 -16.52
CA ILE A 201 3.09 -8.69 -17.57
C ILE A 201 2.68 -7.60 -18.57
N ALA A 202 3.59 -6.65 -18.81
CA ALA A 202 3.57 -5.76 -19.96
C ALA A 202 4.54 -6.27 -21.04
N PHE A 203 4.03 -6.52 -22.24
CA PHE A 203 4.82 -7.10 -23.33
C PHE A 203 5.63 -6.07 -24.14
N THR A 204 5.51 -4.78 -23.84
CA THR A 204 6.22 -3.73 -24.55
C THR A 204 6.39 -2.50 -23.67
N ASN A 205 7.52 -1.80 -23.82
CA ASN A 205 7.76 -0.47 -23.29
C ASN A 205 7.85 0.55 -24.44
N GLU A 206 7.15 1.68 -24.31
CA GLU A 206 7.22 2.82 -25.22
C GLU A 206 7.22 2.40 -26.70
N PRO A 207 6.21 1.63 -27.16
CA PRO A 207 6.15 1.13 -28.54
C PRO A 207 6.13 2.24 -29.59
N ASP A 208 5.85 3.48 -29.17
CA ASP A 208 5.89 4.70 -29.95
C ASP A 208 7.19 5.52 -29.84
N TYR A 209 8.24 4.99 -29.19
CA TYR A 209 9.59 5.56 -29.14
C TYR A 209 10.68 4.63 -29.73
N THR A 210 11.87 5.12 -30.02
CA THR A 210 13.03 4.33 -30.46
C THR A 210 14.28 4.89 -29.81
N SER A 211 15.03 4.03 -29.14
CA SER A 211 16.19 4.42 -28.35
C SER A 211 17.45 3.64 -28.77
N SER A 212 18.61 4.11 -28.36
CA SER A 212 19.88 3.37 -28.54
C SER A 212 20.05 2.20 -27.56
N TYR A 213 19.18 2.12 -26.54
CA TYR A 213 19.07 0.99 -25.63
C TYR A 213 17.88 0.09 -26.06
N GLU A 214 17.50 -0.86 -25.21
CA GLU A 214 16.39 -1.79 -25.45
C GLU A 214 15.12 -1.03 -25.87
N SER A 215 14.60 -1.36 -27.05
CA SER A 215 13.38 -0.77 -27.58
C SER A 215 12.78 -1.63 -28.68
N MET A 216 11.45 -1.78 -28.67
CA MET A 216 10.68 -2.49 -29.67
C MET A 216 9.43 -1.69 -30.06
N ARG A 217 9.14 -1.62 -31.35
CA ARG A 217 8.07 -0.81 -31.93
C ARG A 217 6.83 -1.64 -32.18
N PHE A 218 5.68 -1.11 -31.78
CA PHE A 218 4.38 -1.56 -32.25
C PHE A 218 3.63 -0.38 -32.86
N THR A 219 2.78 -0.64 -33.84
CA THR A 219 1.65 0.24 -34.14
C THR A 219 0.46 -0.12 -33.23
N PRO A 220 -0.54 0.75 -33.06
CA PRO A 220 -1.74 0.39 -32.30
C PRO A 220 -2.39 -0.92 -32.78
N GLN A 221 -2.48 -1.15 -34.09
CA GLN A 221 -3.04 -2.38 -34.64
C GLN A 221 -2.16 -3.61 -34.36
N GLN A 222 -0.83 -3.46 -34.39
CA GLN A 222 0.08 -4.54 -34.03
C GLN A 222 0.01 -4.87 -32.53
N ALA A 223 -0.21 -3.88 -31.67
CA ALA A 223 -0.43 -4.11 -30.24
C ALA A 223 -1.73 -4.91 -30.01
N VAL A 224 -2.81 -4.57 -30.75
CA VAL A 224 -4.06 -5.37 -30.76
C VAL A 224 -3.79 -6.80 -31.23
N GLU A 225 -3.07 -6.98 -32.34
CA GLU A 225 -2.72 -8.31 -32.86
C GLU A 225 -1.97 -9.14 -31.83
N PHE A 226 -0.94 -8.57 -31.20
CA PHE A 226 -0.16 -9.30 -30.20
C PHE A 226 -0.94 -9.54 -28.91
N THR A 227 -1.83 -8.62 -28.50
CA THR A 227 -2.72 -8.82 -27.34
C THR A 227 -3.62 -10.05 -27.54
N LYS A 228 -4.07 -10.32 -28.77
CA LYS A 228 -4.87 -11.53 -29.06
C LYS A 228 -4.06 -12.82 -28.98
N THR A 229 -2.75 -12.74 -29.18
CA THR A 229 -1.84 -13.88 -29.01
C THR A 229 -1.46 -14.06 -27.55
N ALA A 230 -0.98 -13.01 -26.89
CA ALA A 230 -0.47 -13.07 -25.52
C ALA A 230 -1.58 -13.18 -24.47
N GLY A 231 -2.72 -12.53 -24.66
CA GLY A 231 -3.84 -12.50 -23.71
C GLY A 231 -4.30 -13.87 -23.23
N PRO A 232 -4.67 -14.80 -24.13
CA PRO A 232 -5.04 -16.16 -23.72
C PRO A 232 -3.92 -16.94 -23.04
N VAL A 233 -2.66 -16.65 -23.36
CA VAL A 233 -1.49 -17.31 -22.77
C VAL A 233 -1.27 -16.80 -21.34
N PHE A 234 -1.39 -15.50 -21.12
CA PHE A 234 -1.23 -14.88 -19.80
C PHE A 234 -2.37 -15.27 -18.86
N ASP A 235 -3.63 -15.19 -19.32
CA ASP A 235 -4.82 -15.61 -18.56
C ASP A 235 -4.75 -17.08 -18.14
N ALA A 236 -4.33 -17.97 -19.06
CA ALA A 236 -4.18 -19.39 -18.75
C ALA A 236 -3.06 -19.69 -17.73
N SER A 237 -2.06 -18.81 -17.66
CA SER A 237 -0.96 -18.89 -16.68
C SER A 237 -1.24 -18.10 -15.39
N GLY A 238 -2.35 -17.37 -15.32
CA GLY A 238 -2.74 -16.60 -14.13
C GLY A 238 -2.08 -15.23 -14.01
N TYR A 239 -1.69 -14.60 -15.11
CA TYR A 239 -1.06 -13.28 -15.13
C TYR A 239 -1.95 -12.24 -15.81
N ASP A 240 -2.03 -11.06 -15.21
CA ASP A 240 -2.70 -9.90 -15.79
C ASP A 240 -1.89 -9.35 -16.99
N LEU A 241 -2.57 -8.86 -18.02
CA LEU A 241 -1.95 -8.19 -19.16
C LEU A 241 -2.05 -6.67 -19.02
N LEU A 242 -0.89 -6.02 -18.92
CA LEU A 242 -0.77 -4.57 -18.88
C LEU A 242 -0.39 -4.03 -20.26
N CYS A 243 -1.10 -2.99 -20.73
CA CYS A 243 -0.78 -2.40 -22.04
C CYS A 243 -1.05 -0.90 -22.13
N CYS A 244 -0.19 -0.09 -22.73
CA CYS A 244 0.94 -0.46 -23.59
C CYS A 244 2.20 0.35 -23.30
N GLU A 245 2.31 0.92 -22.09
CA GLU A 245 3.51 1.63 -21.63
C GLU A 245 3.95 2.74 -22.62
N SER A 246 2.99 3.43 -23.26
CA SER A 246 3.30 4.41 -24.31
C SER A 246 4.15 5.56 -23.78
N PHE A 247 5.06 6.10 -24.59
CA PHE A 247 6.03 7.15 -24.19
C PHE A 247 5.39 8.45 -23.67
N GLY A 248 4.13 8.70 -23.99
CA GLY A 248 3.40 9.78 -23.37
C GLY A 248 1.92 9.51 -23.28
N TRP A 249 1.28 10.27 -22.40
CA TRP A 249 -0.10 10.06 -22.01
C TRP A 249 -1.05 10.18 -23.21
N ASN A 250 -0.99 11.29 -23.94
CA ASN A 250 -1.80 11.50 -25.13
C ASN A 250 -1.45 10.55 -26.29
N GLN A 251 -0.23 10.03 -26.35
CA GLN A 251 0.16 9.03 -27.34
C GLN A 251 -0.50 7.67 -27.04
N GLY A 252 -0.57 7.31 -25.74
CA GLY A 252 -1.24 6.12 -25.21
C GLY A 252 -2.69 6.00 -25.65
N LYS A 253 -3.42 7.12 -25.77
CA LYS A 253 -4.81 7.16 -26.28
C LYS A 253 -5.01 6.37 -27.57
N ASN A 254 -4.03 6.38 -28.48
CA ASN A 254 -4.16 5.66 -29.75
C ASN A 254 -4.10 4.14 -29.57
N TYR A 255 -3.27 3.65 -28.66
CA TYR A 255 -3.18 2.22 -28.33
C TYR A 255 -4.39 1.77 -27.54
N HIS A 256 -4.76 2.52 -26.51
CA HIS A 256 -5.93 2.21 -25.66
C HIS A 256 -7.23 2.20 -26.47
N SER A 257 -7.42 3.17 -27.38
CA SER A 257 -8.62 3.17 -28.24
C SER A 257 -8.62 1.97 -29.19
N ALA A 258 -7.48 1.62 -29.81
CA ALA A 258 -7.40 0.48 -30.71
C ALA A 258 -7.71 -0.85 -29.99
N ILE A 259 -7.22 -1.02 -28.76
CA ILE A 259 -7.50 -2.19 -27.91
C ILE A 259 -8.98 -2.24 -27.52
N GLN A 260 -9.53 -1.13 -27.00
CA GLN A 260 -10.92 -1.08 -26.54
C GLN A 260 -11.94 -1.23 -27.68
N GLU A 261 -11.61 -0.78 -28.90
CA GLU A 261 -12.47 -0.94 -30.09
C GLU A 261 -12.48 -2.37 -30.64
N ASP A 262 -11.48 -3.19 -30.32
CA ASP A 262 -11.43 -4.61 -30.71
C ASP A 262 -11.93 -5.50 -29.56
N SER A 263 -13.13 -6.08 -29.74
CA SER A 263 -13.80 -6.85 -28.69
C SER A 263 -13.02 -8.08 -28.20
N GLU A 264 -12.12 -8.62 -29.02
CA GLU A 264 -11.32 -9.78 -28.64
C GLU A 264 -10.08 -9.36 -27.85
N ALA A 265 -9.39 -8.30 -28.26
CA ALA A 265 -8.23 -7.79 -27.52
C ALA A 265 -8.64 -7.12 -26.21
N SER A 266 -9.75 -6.36 -26.20
CA SER A 266 -10.23 -5.63 -25.03
C SER A 266 -10.52 -6.52 -23.82
N GLN A 267 -10.94 -7.77 -24.03
CA GLN A 267 -11.24 -8.69 -22.93
C GLN A 267 -9.98 -9.20 -22.20
N TRP A 268 -8.82 -9.14 -22.86
CA TRP A 268 -7.57 -9.68 -22.35
C TRP A 268 -6.71 -8.66 -21.63
N VAL A 269 -7.00 -7.36 -21.73
CA VAL A 269 -6.20 -6.32 -21.09
C VAL A 269 -6.81 -5.96 -19.75
N ASP A 270 -6.07 -6.15 -18.67
CA ASP A 270 -6.55 -5.91 -17.31
C ASP A 270 -6.29 -4.46 -16.89
N VAL A 271 -5.10 -3.95 -17.21
CA VAL A 271 -4.69 -2.57 -16.89
C VAL A 271 -4.21 -1.83 -18.14
N LEU A 272 -4.78 -0.65 -18.37
CA LEU A 272 -4.26 0.27 -19.37
C LEU A 272 -3.09 1.08 -18.79
N THR A 273 -2.01 1.23 -19.53
CA THR A 273 -0.81 1.92 -19.05
C THR A 273 -0.25 2.90 -20.08
N ALA A 274 0.28 4.01 -19.57
CA ALA A 274 1.01 5.02 -20.36
C ALA A 274 1.98 5.81 -19.47
N HIS A 275 3.04 6.33 -20.08
CA HIS A 275 4.03 7.19 -19.43
C HIS A 275 3.65 8.67 -19.57
N SER A 276 4.44 9.55 -18.98
CA SER A 276 4.18 11.00 -18.99
C SER A 276 5.33 11.85 -19.57
N TYR A 277 6.21 11.26 -20.40
CA TYR A 277 7.38 11.96 -20.94
C TYR A 277 7.05 12.84 -22.15
N ALA A 278 6.39 12.29 -23.17
CA ALA A 278 6.03 13.04 -24.39
C ALA A 278 4.82 13.96 -24.20
N SER A 279 3.96 13.64 -23.25
CA SER A 279 2.84 14.48 -22.83
C SER A 279 2.41 14.14 -21.41
N ARG A 280 2.01 15.16 -20.66
CA ARG A 280 1.64 15.06 -19.25
C ARG A 280 0.36 14.24 -19.06
N SER A 281 0.30 13.48 -17.98
CA SER A 281 -0.91 12.85 -17.45
C SER A 281 -1.79 13.87 -16.73
N ASP A 282 -2.49 14.69 -17.51
CA ASP A 282 -3.39 15.75 -17.03
C ASP A 282 -4.77 15.75 -17.72
N SER A 283 -5.11 14.66 -18.43
CA SER A 283 -6.40 14.52 -19.09
C SER A 283 -6.88 13.08 -19.07
N ALA A 284 -8.15 12.87 -18.72
CA ALA A 284 -8.72 11.53 -18.62
C ALA A 284 -8.71 10.77 -19.96
N PHE A 285 -8.63 9.45 -19.85
CA PHE A 285 -9.03 8.54 -20.92
C PHE A 285 -10.44 8.03 -20.62
N GLU A 286 -11.26 7.90 -21.67
CA GLU A 286 -12.54 7.21 -21.56
C GLU A 286 -12.25 5.71 -21.50
N THR A 287 -12.38 5.11 -20.31
CA THR A 287 -12.16 3.70 -20.03
C THR A 287 -12.89 3.31 -18.75
N ASP A 288 -13.35 2.06 -18.65
CA ASP A 288 -13.85 1.43 -17.43
C ASP A 288 -12.79 0.54 -16.76
N LYS A 289 -11.64 0.33 -17.41
CA LYS A 289 -10.49 -0.41 -16.88
C LYS A 289 -9.60 0.48 -15.99
N PRO A 290 -8.88 -0.13 -15.03
CA PRO A 290 -7.72 0.48 -14.38
C PRO A 290 -6.79 1.16 -15.37
N LEU A 291 -6.24 2.30 -14.96
CA LEU A 291 -5.39 3.14 -15.80
C LEU A 291 -4.19 3.66 -15.00
N TRP A 292 -3.00 3.20 -15.34
CA TRP A 292 -1.78 3.57 -14.63
C TRP A 292 -0.93 4.55 -15.43
N MET A 293 -0.45 5.58 -14.73
CA MET A 293 0.76 6.29 -15.14
C MET A 293 1.94 5.44 -14.69
N SER A 294 2.44 4.59 -15.59
CA SER A 294 3.33 3.48 -15.23
C SER A 294 4.82 3.84 -15.24
N GLU A 295 5.17 5.02 -15.78
CA GLU A 295 6.54 5.53 -15.71
C GLU A 295 6.58 7.03 -15.93
N TRP A 296 7.23 7.74 -15.00
CA TRP A 296 7.69 9.09 -15.25
C TRP A 296 8.86 9.48 -14.35
N ALA A 297 9.76 10.27 -14.91
CA ALA A 297 10.65 11.13 -14.15
C ALA A 297 10.90 12.41 -14.94
N ALA A 298 10.99 13.54 -14.25
CA ALA A 298 11.25 14.80 -14.92
C ALA A 298 12.64 14.77 -15.62
N SER A 299 12.63 14.92 -16.95
CA SER A 299 13.78 15.01 -17.86
C SER A 299 15.08 14.36 -17.35
N VAL A 300 15.11 13.03 -17.38
CA VAL A 300 16.30 12.21 -17.05
C VAL A 300 17.48 12.39 -18.02
N ALA A 301 17.26 13.01 -19.19
CA ALA A 301 18.32 13.22 -20.17
C ALA A 301 19.23 14.40 -19.77
N GLY A 302 20.44 14.08 -19.29
CA GLY A 302 21.50 15.07 -19.08
C GLY A 302 21.57 15.69 -17.68
N LEU A 303 20.96 15.08 -16.67
CA LEU A 303 21.21 15.45 -15.28
C LEU A 303 22.68 15.17 -14.94
N THR A 304 23.42 16.21 -14.55
CA THR A 304 24.81 16.09 -14.13
C THR A 304 24.97 15.93 -12.63
N GLU A 305 23.95 16.33 -11.85
CA GLU A 305 23.93 16.29 -10.40
C GLU A 305 22.58 15.75 -9.91
N PHE A 306 22.59 15.13 -8.73
CA PHE A 306 21.38 14.66 -8.08
C PHE A 306 20.70 15.82 -7.37
N ASN A 307 19.43 16.08 -7.69
CA ASN A 307 18.65 17.09 -7.00
C ASN A 307 17.85 16.45 -5.87
N ALA A 308 18.27 16.75 -4.63
CA ALA A 308 17.63 16.26 -3.43
C ALA A 308 16.54 17.19 -2.87
N ASN A 309 16.32 18.36 -3.47
CA ASN A 309 15.48 19.41 -2.89
C ASN A 309 13.98 19.16 -3.08
N TRP A 310 13.20 19.78 -2.21
CA TRP A 310 11.75 19.87 -2.36
C TRP A 310 11.37 20.89 -3.42
N ASP A 311 12.04 22.05 -3.45
CA ASP A 311 11.82 23.15 -4.40
C ASP A 311 13.15 23.89 -4.66
N GLY A 312 14.00 23.33 -5.52
CA GLY A 312 15.40 23.73 -5.63
C GLY A 312 15.88 24.25 -6.98
N ASP A 313 15.29 23.87 -8.12
CA ASP A 313 15.83 24.30 -9.42
C ASP A 313 14.82 24.29 -10.60
N PRO A 314 14.54 25.44 -11.24
CA PRO A 314 13.78 25.49 -12.49
C PRO A 314 14.46 24.79 -13.69
N GLY A 315 15.71 24.30 -13.55
CA GLY A 315 16.48 23.61 -14.58
C GLY A 315 16.41 22.07 -14.57
N ALA A 316 16.44 21.42 -13.40
CA ALA A 316 16.50 19.95 -13.30
C ALA A 316 15.12 19.27 -13.37
N GLY A 317 14.05 19.96 -12.94
CA GLY A 317 12.67 19.47 -12.99
C GLY A 317 12.35 18.28 -12.06
N SER A 318 13.34 17.68 -11.39
CA SER A 318 13.19 16.50 -10.54
C SER A 318 12.96 16.83 -9.06
N ASP A 319 12.50 18.03 -8.73
CA ASP A 319 12.20 18.44 -7.34
C ASP A 319 10.99 17.69 -6.77
N GLY A 320 10.94 17.56 -5.44
CA GLY A 320 9.83 16.95 -4.70
C GLY A 320 8.46 17.52 -5.07
N ILE A 321 8.32 18.85 -5.03
CA ILE A 321 7.06 19.53 -5.32
C ILE A 321 6.57 19.29 -6.74
N ARG A 322 7.48 19.09 -7.71
CA ARG A 322 7.11 18.86 -9.11
C ARG A 322 6.59 17.44 -9.34
N MET A 323 7.12 16.45 -8.61
CA MET A 323 6.54 15.11 -8.61
C MET A 323 5.13 15.13 -8.01
N VAL A 324 4.96 15.78 -6.87
CA VAL A 324 3.64 15.86 -6.20
C VAL A 324 2.64 16.60 -7.06
N ASP A 325 3.02 17.73 -7.67
CA ASP A 325 2.16 18.48 -8.59
C ASP A 325 1.70 17.63 -9.79
N HIS A 326 2.59 16.79 -10.31
CA HIS A 326 2.31 15.85 -11.39
C HIS A 326 1.40 14.70 -10.97
N MET A 327 1.66 14.13 -9.79
CA MET A 327 0.83 13.07 -9.21
C MET A 327 -0.60 13.57 -8.94
N MET A 328 -0.74 14.78 -8.41
CA MET A 328 -2.06 15.40 -8.21
C MET A 328 -2.80 15.60 -9.54
N ASP A 329 -2.15 16.05 -10.62
CA ASP A 329 -2.80 16.13 -11.94
C ASP A 329 -3.19 14.75 -12.49
N THR A 330 -2.34 13.75 -12.26
CA THR A 330 -2.56 12.37 -12.72
C THR A 330 -3.80 11.76 -12.05
N LEU A 331 -3.94 11.92 -10.74
CA LEU A 331 -5.08 11.40 -9.99
C LEU A 331 -6.35 12.22 -10.25
N MET A 332 -6.25 13.55 -10.23
CA MET A 332 -7.45 14.42 -10.26
C MET A 332 -7.95 14.70 -11.68
N SER A 333 -7.05 14.92 -12.63
CA SER A 333 -7.40 15.36 -14.01
C SER A 333 -7.33 14.22 -15.02
N ALA A 334 -6.37 13.30 -14.83
CA ALA A 334 -6.23 12.14 -15.69
C ALA A 334 -7.04 10.92 -15.24
N ASN A 335 -7.63 10.98 -14.04
CA ASN A 335 -8.42 9.90 -13.45
C ASN A 335 -7.68 8.56 -13.41
N ALA A 336 -6.35 8.61 -13.30
CA ALA A 336 -5.53 7.42 -13.19
C ALA A 336 -5.78 6.73 -11.83
N THR A 337 -5.70 5.41 -11.83
CA THR A 337 -5.87 4.55 -10.65
C THR A 337 -4.52 4.16 -10.04
N GLY A 338 -3.42 4.25 -10.80
CA GLY A 338 -2.07 3.97 -10.33
C GLY A 338 -1.03 5.01 -10.78
N TYR A 339 -0.03 5.24 -9.94
CA TYR A 339 1.08 6.17 -10.23
C TYR A 339 2.44 5.55 -9.90
N LEU A 340 3.28 5.36 -10.92
CA LEU A 340 4.62 4.85 -10.77
C LEU A 340 5.65 5.87 -11.22
N TRP A 341 6.59 6.18 -10.32
CA TRP A 341 7.79 6.91 -10.69
C TRP A 341 8.73 6.01 -11.52
N TRP A 342 9.71 6.59 -12.19
CA TRP A 342 10.66 5.79 -12.97
C TRP A 342 11.50 4.88 -12.07
N LEU A 343 12.56 5.38 -11.42
CA LEU A 343 13.47 4.53 -10.65
C LEU A 343 13.41 4.82 -9.15
N GLY A 344 13.37 3.79 -8.32
CA GLY A 344 13.55 3.92 -6.87
C GLY A 344 14.98 4.32 -6.51
N VAL A 345 15.97 3.69 -7.15
CA VAL A 345 17.39 3.93 -6.87
C VAL A 345 18.19 4.09 -8.15
N SER A 346 19.32 4.80 -8.11
CA SER A 346 20.30 4.86 -9.20
C SER A 346 21.66 5.35 -8.70
N GLN A 347 22.46 5.97 -9.55
CA GLN A 347 23.75 6.60 -9.24
C GLN A 347 23.92 7.90 -10.03
N GLY A 348 24.74 8.83 -9.50
CA GLY A 348 25.08 10.08 -10.20
C GLY A 348 23.89 11.04 -10.36
N GLY A 349 23.95 11.89 -11.38
CA GLY A 349 22.83 12.77 -11.74
C GLY A 349 21.66 11.97 -12.28
N SER A 350 20.64 11.77 -11.46
CA SER A 350 19.50 10.90 -11.75
C SER A 350 18.20 11.50 -11.21
N GLY A 351 17.09 11.17 -11.87
CA GLY A 351 15.75 11.42 -11.37
C GLY A 351 15.20 10.34 -10.44
N SER A 352 16.02 9.41 -9.92
CA SER A 352 15.65 8.23 -9.09
C SER A 352 15.51 8.52 -7.60
N LEU A 353 14.55 7.94 -6.85
CA LEU A 353 14.16 8.41 -5.47
C LEU A 353 15.36 8.59 -4.55
N MET A 354 16.33 7.71 -4.72
CA MET A 354 17.64 7.71 -4.09
C MET A 354 18.77 7.56 -5.12
N VAL A 355 19.97 8.00 -4.77
CA VAL A 355 21.20 7.64 -5.47
C VAL A 355 22.23 7.04 -4.52
N VAL A 356 22.91 5.99 -4.97
CA VAL A 356 23.91 5.24 -4.20
C VAL A 356 25.31 5.58 -4.68
N ASP A 357 26.17 5.94 -3.72
CA ASP A 357 27.61 6.05 -3.85
C ASP A 357 28.28 4.89 -3.09
N ALA A 358 28.41 3.77 -3.78
CA ALA A 358 29.02 2.55 -3.25
C ALA A 358 30.52 2.70 -2.95
N GLU A 359 31.23 3.64 -3.59
CA GLU A 359 32.67 3.84 -3.33
C GLU A 359 32.90 4.44 -1.94
N ASN A 360 31.97 5.28 -1.50
CA ASN A 360 32.02 5.93 -0.18
C ASN A 360 31.10 5.28 0.85
N ASP A 361 30.41 4.18 0.52
CA ASP A 361 29.42 3.51 1.35
C ASP A 361 28.32 4.46 1.87
N THR A 362 27.76 5.25 0.95
CA THR A 362 26.71 6.24 1.26
C THR A 362 25.63 6.26 0.20
N PHE A 363 24.50 6.87 0.54
CA PHE A 363 23.43 7.21 -0.40
C PHE A 363 22.90 8.61 -0.12
N THR A 364 22.24 9.21 -1.11
CA THR A 364 21.52 10.48 -0.97
C THR A 364 20.07 10.27 -1.35
N VAL A 365 19.17 10.73 -0.48
CA VAL A 365 17.71 10.65 -0.66
C VAL A 365 17.22 11.97 -1.23
N GLY A 366 16.34 11.92 -2.23
CA GLY A 366 15.67 13.13 -2.72
C GLY A 366 14.35 13.39 -2.01
N SER A 367 13.95 14.65 -1.84
CA SER A 367 12.65 15.00 -1.24
C SER A 367 11.45 14.38 -1.94
N ARG A 368 11.59 13.99 -3.21
CA ARG A 368 10.57 13.26 -3.94
C ARG A 368 10.34 11.83 -3.44
N LEU A 369 11.28 11.20 -2.73
CA LEU A 369 11.00 9.97 -1.97
C LEU A 369 9.89 10.23 -0.95
N TYR A 370 10.06 11.26 -0.12
CA TYR A 370 9.07 11.65 0.88
C TYR A 370 7.79 12.22 0.26
N GLY A 371 7.88 12.81 -0.93
CA GLY A 371 6.71 13.19 -1.72
C GLY A 371 5.91 11.98 -2.23
N MET A 372 6.56 10.83 -2.49
CA MET A 372 5.86 9.58 -2.83
C MET A 372 5.23 9.01 -1.56
N ALA A 373 6.04 8.90 -0.50
CA ALA A 373 5.63 8.40 0.80
C ALA A 373 4.40 9.13 1.37
N ALA A 374 4.30 10.44 1.12
CA ALA A 374 3.14 11.24 1.51
C ALA A 374 1.82 10.70 0.92
N PHE A 375 1.85 9.97 -0.19
CA PHE A 375 0.71 9.35 -0.83
C PHE A 375 0.65 7.87 -0.51
N SER A 376 1.71 7.10 -0.82
CA SER A 376 1.72 5.64 -0.74
C SER A 376 1.52 5.09 0.67
N ARG A 377 2.04 5.75 1.71
CA ARG A 377 1.85 5.31 3.11
C ARG A 377 0.41 5.44 3.59
N PHE A 378 -0.32 6.44 3.11
CA PHE A 378 -1.61 6.81 3.67
C PHE A 378 -2.78 6.48 2.74
N ILE A 379 -2.58 6.48 1.42
CA ILE A 379 -3.60 6.12 0.43
C ILE A 379 -3.29 4.69 -0.01
N ARG A 380 -3.94 3.73 0.63
CA ARG A 380 -3.70 2.30 0.41
C ARG A 380 -4.51 1.79 -0.79
N PRO A 381 -4.17 0.61 -1.34
CA PRO A 381 -5.01 -0.04 -2.34
C PRO A 381 -6.48 -0.11 -1.91
N ASP A 382 -7.37 -0.03 -2.88
CA ASP A 382 -8.83 0.11 -2.70
C ASP A 382 -9.31 1.46 -2.13
N ALA A 383 -8.44 2.42 -1.88
CA ALA A 383 -8.86 3.77 -1.52
C ALA A 383 -9.70 4.40 -2.64
N VAL A 384 -10.78 5.07 -2.26
CA VAL A 384 -11.70 5.71 -3.21
C VAL A 384 -11.46 7.20 -3.21
N ARG A 385 -11.11 7.77 -4.37
CA ARG A 385 -11.02 9.22 -4.53
C ARG A 385 -12.42 9.83 -4.56
N PHE A 386 -12.58 11.00 -3.98
CA PHE A 386 -13.75 11.85 -4.15
C PHE A 386 -13.33 13.31 -4.42
N ASP A 387 -14.30 14.15 -4.81
CA ASP A 387 -13.99 15.53 -5.20
C ASP A 387 -13.88 16.48 -3.99
N ALA A 388 -13.15 17.58 -4.19
CA ALA A 388 -13.10 18.72 -3.28
C ALA A 388 -13.30 20.02 -4.06
N VAL A 389 -14.11 20.94 -3.54
CA VAL A 389 -14.44 22.22 -4.17
C VAL A 389 -13.79 23.36 -3.40
N HIS A 390 -13.01 24.18 -4.09
CA HIS A 390 -12.42 25.40 -3.54
C HIS A 390 -12.12 26.41 -4.67
N ALA A 391 -11.93 27.69 -4.32
CA ALA A 391 -11.54 28.74 -5.28
C ALA A 391 -10.13 29.33 -5.00
N ILE A 392 -9.35 28.65 -4.14
CA ILE A 392 -8.02 29.10 -3.73
C ILE A 392 -7.01 28.95 -4.88
N GLU A 393 -6.52 30.07 -5.40
CA GLU A 393 -5.53 30.09 -6.48
C GLU A 393 -4.20 29.46 -6.04
N GLY A 394 -3.62 28.63 -6.90
CA GLY A 394 -2.32 28.00 -6.66
C GLY A 394 -2.34 26.88 -5.61
N VAL A 395 -3.52 26.45 -5.14
CA VAL A 395 -3.68 25.27 -4.27
C VAL A 395 -4.32 24.13 -5.06
N LYS A 396 -3.90 22.89 -4.81
CA LYS A 396 -4.56 21.66 -5.29
C LYS A 396 -4.96 20.80 -4.11
N VAL A 397 -6.14 20.18 -4.19
CA VAL A 397 -6.69 19.32 -3.14
C VAL A 397 -7.12 17.98 -3.75
N ALA A 398 -6.65 16.86 -3.20
CA ALA A 398 -7.11 15.52 -3.54
C ALA A 398 -7.47 14.79 -2.25
N ALA A 399 -8.62 14.12 -2.24
CA ALA A 399 -9.17 13.49 -1.04
C ALA A 399 -9.61 12.05 -1.33
N PHE A 400 -9.37 11.17 -0.35
CA PHE A 400 -9.51 9.73 -0.47
C PHE A 400 -10.09 9.15 0.82
N ASP A 401 -10.96 8.16 0.69
CA ASP A 401 -11.39 7.29 1.78
C ASP A 401 -10.78 5.90 1.58
N ASN A 402 -10.02 5.42 2.55
CA ASN A 402 -9.48 4.06 2.55
C ASN A 402 -10.55 3.04 2.97
N ALA A 403 -10.31 1.77 2.63
CA ALA A 403 -11.19 0.67 3.02
C ALA A 403 -11.28 0.45 4.54
N ASP A 404 -10.25 0.85 5.30
CA ASP A 404 -10.23 0.80 6.77
C ASP A 404 -11.05 1.92 7.44
N GLY A 405 -11.57 2.87 6.65
CA GLY A 405 -12.35 4.01 7.11
C GLY A 405 -11.52 5.26 7.46
N SER A 406 -10.19 5.22 7.32
CA SER A 406 -9.37 6.43 7.39
C SER A 406 -9.60 7.31 6.16
N ARG A 407 -9.53 8.63 6.36
CA ARG A 407 -9.63 9.63 5.30
C ARG A 407 -8.31 10.38 5.16
N VAL A 408 -7.86 10.52 3.91
CA VAL A 408 -6.62 11.22 3.58
C VAL A 408 -6.91 12.38 2.65
N VAL A 409 -6.36 13.55 2.97
CA VAL A 409 -6.46 14.75 2.13
C VAL A 409 -5.07 15.32 1.85
N GLN A 410 -4.73 15.39 0.58
CA GLN A 410 -3.51 16.01 0.08
C GLN A 410 -3.80 17.46 -0.29
N VAL A 411 -3.11 18.41 0.33
CA VAL A 411 -3.24 19.84 0.07
C VAL A 411 -1.89 20.41 -0.36
N LEU A 412 -1.73 20.62 -1.67
CA LEU A 412 -0.51 21.18 -2.25
C LEU A 412 -0.66 22.70 -2.40
N ASN A 413 0.18 23.48 -1.73
CA ASN A 413 0.32 24.92 -1.95
C ASN A 413 1.48 25.20 -2.90
N ASN A 414 1.17 25.50 -4.17
CA ASN A 414 2.17 25.89 -5.15
C ASN A 414 2.57 27.38 -5.06
N ASN A 415 1.89 28.18 -4.24
CA ASN A 415 2.21 29.59 -4.09
C ASN A 415 3.56 29.82 -3.40
N THR A 416 4.19 30.96 -3.70
CA THR A 416 5.41 31.42 -3.03
C THR A 416 5.13 32.13 -1.70
N ALA A 417 3.86 32.23 -1.31
CA ALA A 417 3.40 32.73 -0.03
C ALA A 417 2.57 31.66 0.70
N PRO A 418 2.57 31.66 2.05
CA PRO A 418 1.66 30.82 2.82
C PRO A 418 0.20 31.16 2.51
N VAL A 419 -0.68 30.17 2.68
CA VAL A 419 -2.13 30.31 2.50
C VAL A 419 -2.83 29.85 3.77
N SER A 420 -3.65 30.73 4.34
CA SER A 420 -4.56 30.39 5.44
C SER A 420 -5.96 30.13 4.88
N THR A 421 -6.54 29.00 5.24
CA THR A 421 -7.86 28.54 4.78
C THR A 421 -8.52 27.66 5.86
N ASP A 422 -9.65 27.06 5.57
CA ASP A 422 -10.28 26.03 6.37
C ASP A 422 -10.82 24.91 5.48
N ILE A 423 -10.97 23.73 6.06
CA ILE A 423 -11.52 22.53 5.43
C ILE A 423 -12.66 21.98 6.29
N ASP A 424 -13.67 21.41 5.66
CA ASP A 424 -14.83 20.75 6.26
C ASP A 424 -14.50 19.35 6.83
N ILE A 425 -13.43 19.29 7.61
CA ILE A 425 -13.13 18.17 8.50
C ILE A 425 -13.52 18.62 9.92
N ASP A 426 -14.44 17.89 10.55
CA ASP A 426 -14.99 18.22 11.87
C ASP A 426 -14.21 17.59 13.04
N THR A 427 -13.26 16.72 12.71
CA THR A 427 -12.37 16.06 13.66
C THR A 427 -10.93 16.48 13.47
N GLN A 428 -10.14 16.49 14.54
CA GLN A 428 -8.73 16.84 14.48
C GLN A 428 -7.96 15.82 13.62
N PRO A 429 -7.47 16.19 12.42
CA PRO A 429 -6.58 15.33 11.66
C PRO A 429 -5.16 15.39 12.23
N THR A 430 -4.40 14.33 11.97
CA THR A 430 -2.93 14.38 12.01
C THR A 430 -2.44 15.06 10.73
N ALA A 431 -1.56 16.05 10.85
CA ALA A 431 -1.05 16.81 9.71
C ALA A 431 0.44 16.55 9.50
N PHE A 432 0.81 16.08 8.31
CA PHE A 432 2.20 15.88 7.89
C PHE A 432 2.61 16.94 6.89
N LEU A 433 3.85 17.44 7.00
CA LEU A 433 4.39 18.50 6.17
C LEU A 433 5.56 18.01 5.32
N ASN A 434 5.48 18.31 4.02
CA ASN A 434 6.61 18.29 3.10
C ASN A 434 6.87 19.71 2.59
N ASP A 435 8.06 20.22 2.88
CA ASP A 435 8.58 21.45 2.29
C ASP A 435 10.12 21.37 2.18
N GLN A 436 10.80 22.50 1.98
CA GLN A 436 12.26 22.50 1.87
C GLN A 436 12.97 22.07 3.18
N GLY A 437 12.35 22.27 4.34
CA GLY A 437 12.91 21.94 5.65
C GLY A 437 12.35 20.66 6.27
N ASN A 438 11.18 20.21 5.81
CA ASN A 438 10.42 19.10 6.40
C ASN A 438 10.20 18.01 5.35
N GLN A 439 10.48 16.77 5.72
CA GLN A 439 10.39 15.60 4.85
C GLN A 439 9.36 14.63 5.43
N LEU A 440 8.07 14.89 5.18
CA LEU A 440 6.93 14.13 5.71
C LEU A 440 6.94 14.06 7.25
N VAL A 441 6.95 15.24 7.88
CA VAL A 441 7.04 15.38 9.34
C VAL A 441 5.68 15.75 9.91
N GLU A 442 5.21 15.01 10.92
CA GLU A 442 4.03 15.39 11.68
C GLU A 442 4.25 16.76 12.34
N THR A 443 3.34 17.71 12.09
CA THR A 443 3.52 19.10 12.47
C THR A 443 2.27 19.67 13.13
N GLU A 444 2.37 19.96 14.43
CA GLU A 444 1.33 20.63 15.19
C GLU A 444 1.06 22.06 14.65
N GLY A 445 -0.21 22.49 14.72
CA GLY A 445 -0.61 23.86 14.39
C GLY A 445 -0.79 24.15 12.89
N ILE A 446 -0.53 23.18 12.00
CA ILE A 446 -0.94 23.27 10.59
C ILE A 446 -2.46 23.13 10.47
N ALA A 447 -3.02 22.13 11.14
CA ALA A 447 -4.43 21.84 11.16
C ALA A 447 -4.97 21.99 12.59
N THR A 448 -6.00 22.79 12.79
CA THR A 448 -6.63 22.97 14.09
C THR A 448 -8.14 22.98 13.96
N THR A 449 -8.78 21.98 14.55
CA THR A 449 -10.23 21.83 14.48
C THR A 449 -10.93 22.64 15.56
N ALA A 450 -11.87 23.47 15.14
CA ALA A 450 -12.72 24.26 16.02
C ALA A 450 -14.09 24.47 15.37
N ASP A 451 -15.14 24.42 16.18
CA ASP A 451 -16.51 24.72 15.74
C ASP A 451 -16.98 23.89 14.51
N GLY A 452 -16.52 22.64 14.41
CA GLY A 452 -16.94 21.69 13.36
C GLY A 452 -16.24 21.86 12.00
N ARG A 453 -15.18 22.66 11.92
CA ARG A 453 -14.30 22.77 10.75
C ARG A 453 -12.84 22.79 11.20
N THR A 454 -11.93 22.53 10.27
CA THR A 454 -10.49 22.53 10.54
C THR A 454 -9.83 23.71 9.85
N ALA A 455 -9.29 24.64 10.62
CA ALA A 455 -8.46 25.72 10.10
C ALA A 455 -7.12 25.15 9.61
N LEU A 456 -6.64 25.63 8.46
CA LEU A 456 -5.40 25.19 7.82
C LEU A 456 -4.45 26.38 7.61
N GLU A 457 -3.20 26.22 8.03
CA GLU A 457 -2.08 27.11 7.72
C GLU A 457 -1.11 26.39 6.80
N LEU A 458 -1.22 26.63 5.49
CA LEU A 458 -0.42 25.96 4.46
C LEU A 458 0.87 26.77 4.20
N PRO A 459 2.06 26.24 4.51
CA PRO A 459 3.32 26.91 4.18
C PRO A 459 3.46 27.19 2.68
N ALA A 460 4.34 28.13 2.32
CA ALA A 460 4.65 28.37 0.91
C ALA A 460 5.35 27.15 0.31
N ARG A 461 5.03 26.81 -0.94
CA ARG A 461 5.69 25.73 -1.69
C ARG A 461 5.75 24.44 -0.87
N SER A 462 4.60 23.94 -0.40
CA SER A 462 4.53 22.78 0.48
C SER A 462 3.40 21.84 0.10
N LEU A 463 3.51 20.57 0.52
CA LEU A 463 2.41 19.63 0.60
C LEU A 463 2.07 19.42 2.08
N VAL A 464 0.78 19.50 2.39
CA VAL A 464 0.23 19.07 3.68
C VAL A 464 -0.63 17.83 3.43
N THR A 465 -0.31 16.74 4.12
CA THR A 465 -1.12 15.51 4.14
C THR A 465 -1.90 15.49 5.45
N LEU A 466 -3.22 15.49 5.36
CA LEU A 466 -4.12 15.35 6.49
C LEU A 466 -4.59 13.91 6.55
N VAL A 467 -4.47 13.27 7.71
CA VAL A 467 -4.96 11.92 7.97
C VAL A 467 -5.98 11.98 9.10
N VAL A 468 -7.18 11.50 8.83
CA VAL A 468 -8.26 11.35 9.82
C VAL A 468 -8.45 9.85 10.02
N GLU A 469 -8.17 9.38 11.24
CA GLU A 469 -8.36 7.97 11.59
C GLU A 469 -9.84 7.57 11.61
N PRO A 470 -10.17 6.30 11.34
CA PRO A 470 -11.54 5.81 11.46
C PRO A 470 -12.10 6.04 12.87
N GLY A 471 -13.32 6.55 12.96
CA GLY A 471 -14.01 6.80 14.24
C GLY A 471 -13.79 8.18 14.86
N ALA A 472 -13.12 9.08 14.14
CA ALA A 472 -12.93 10.44 14.60
C ALA A 472 -14.19 11.33 14.41
N GLY A 473 -14.97 11.13 13.33
CA GLY A 473 -16.19 11.92 13.03
C GLY A 473 -17.38 11.04 12.64
N GLU A 474 -18.56 11.40 13.17
CA GLU A 474 -19.89 10.78 13.01
C GLU A 474 -20.13 9.40 13.67
N GLY A 475 -20.88 9.44 14.78
CA GLY A 475 -21.46 8.25 15.40
C GLY A 475 -22.71 7.76 14.67
N ASP A 476 -22.69 6.47 14.28
CA ASP A 476 -23.67 5.43 14.66
C ASP A 476 -23.48 4.21 13.72
N GLY A 477 -22.81 3.15 14.20
CA GLY A 477 -22.76 1.85 13.52
C GLY A 477 -21.60 0.96 13.99
N GLU A 478 -21.92 -0.18 14.59
CA GLU A 478 -20.98 -1.17 15.15
C GLU A 478 -19.89 -1.64 14.17
N GLY A 479 -18.62 -1.54 14.60
CA GLY A 479 -17.48 -2.23 14.01
C GLY A 479 -16.23 -2.06 14.90
N ILE A 480 -15.53 -3.16 15.19
CA ILE A 480 -14.30 -3.17 15.99
C ILE A 480 -13.11 -3.15 15.02
N PRO A 481 -12.25 -2.11 15.03
CA PRO A 481 -11.02 -2.13 14.25
C PRO A 481 -10.02 -3.14 14.84
N ILE A 482 -9.41 -3.92 13.96
CA ILE A 482 -8.34 -4.90 14.24
C ILE A 482 -7.02 -4.28 13.79
N GLU A 483 -6.01 -4.29 14.67
CA GLU A 483 -4.65 -3.85 14.38
C GLU A 483 -3.68 -5.01 14.66
N ALA A 484 -2.70 -5.21 13.76
CA ALA A 484 -1.61 -6.16 13.90
C ALA A 484 -0.31 -5.51 13.45
N THR A 485 0.71 -5.51 14.32
CA THR A 485 2.07 -5.04 14.02
C THR A 485 3.02 -6.23 13.99
N VAL A 486 3.84 -6.34 12.93
CA VAL A 486 4.86 -7.39 12.74
C VAL A 486 6.26 -6.75 12.85
N PRO A 487 7.13 -7.18 13.78
CA PRO A 487 8.51 -6.72 13.81
C PRO A 487 9.40 -7.49 12.80
N GLY A 488 10.30 -6.76 12.13
CA GLY A 488 11.19 -7.26 11.08
C GLY A 488 12.38 -8.13 11.55
N PRO A 489 13.03 -8.87 10.63
CA PRO A 489 14.08 -9.86 10.94
C PRO A 489 15.41 -9.17 11.32
N GLY A 490 15.79 -9.24 12.59
CA GLY A 490 17.08 -8.73 13.07
C GLY A 490 17.11 -8.36 14.57
N GLU A 491 15.95 -8.19 15.19
CA GLU A 491 15.89 -8.01 16.64
C GLU A 491 16.16 -9.32 17.39
N PRO A 492 16.88 -9.30 18.53
CA PRO A 492 16.96 -10.49 19.38
C PRO A 492 15.54 -10.93 19.73
N GLY A 493 15.18 -12.16 19.34
CA GLY A 493 13.85 -12.69 19.59
C GLY A 493 13.43 -12.49 21.05
N SER A 494 12.18 -12.12 21.27
CA SER A 494 11.64 -11.75 22.58
C SER A 494 10.58 -12.74 23.03
N LEU A 495 10.47 -12.89 24.35
CA LEU A 495 9.35 -13.56 24.99
C LEU A 495 8.51 -12.48 25.68
N SER A 496 7.30 -12.24 25.19
CA SER A 496 6.43 -11.17 25.67
C SER A 496 5.03 -11.67 26.03
N LEU A 497 4.39 -10.93 26.94
CA LEU A 497 3.02 -11.15 27.41
C LEU A 497 2.23 -9.86 27.20
N THR A 498 1.08 -9.94 26.55
CA THR A 498 0.11 -8.84 26.51
C THR A 498 -1.25 -9.33 27.02
N VAL A 499 -2.03 -8.41 27.58
CA VAL A 499 -3.40 -8.67 28.05
C VAL A 499 -4.30 -7.74 27.25
N ALA A 500 -5.35 -8.28 26.62
CA ALA A 500 -6.31 -7.50 25.84
C ALA A 500 -6.95 -6.38 26.68
N ASP A 501 -7.40 -5.30 26.02
CA ASP A 501 -8.08 -4.20 26.71
C ASP A 501 -9.29 -4.72 27.50
N PHE A 502 -9.38 -4.26 28.75
CA PHE A 502 -10.39 -4.65 29.72
C PHE A 502 -11.15 -3.44 30.28
N GLY A 503 -10.99 -2.26 29.68
CA GLY A 503 -11.67 -1.03 30.07
C GLY A 503 -11.42 -0.70 31.56
N ALA A 504 -12.49 -0.65 32.37
CA ALA A 504 -12.39 -0.35 33.79
C ALA A 504 -12.00 -1.56 34.69
N GLY A 505 -11.89 -2.78 34.12
CA GLY A 505 -11.63 -4.02 34.85
C GLY A 505 -12.61 -5.14 34.50
N VAL A 506 -12.32 -6.37 34.96
CA VAL A 506 -13.24 -7.51 34.83
C VAL A 506 -14.40 -7.35 35.81
N VAL A 507 -15.62 -7.19 35.30
CA VAL A 507 -16.84 -7.12 36.10
C VAL A 507 -17.45 -8.51 36.17
N LEU A 508 -17.51 -9.09 37.38
CA LEU A 508 -18.18 -10.37 37.59
C LEU A 508 -19.71 -10.20 37.52
N SER A 509 -20.39 -11.29 37.19
CA SER A 509 -21.85 -11.38 37.14
C SER A 509 -22.49 -10.95 38.47
N PRO A 510 -23.77 -10.55 38.49
CA PRO A 510 -24.50 -10.43 39.74
C PRO A 510 -24.41 -11.72 40.56
N GLY A 511 -24.26 -11.58 41.88
CA GLY A 511 -24.13 -12.72 42.78
C GLY A 511 -25.37 -13.61 42.78
N GLU A 512 -25.19 -14.88 42.43
CA GLU A 512 -26.22 -15.91 42.53
C GLU A 512 -26.15 -16.59 43.90
N ASN A 513 -27.27 -16.65 44.62
CA ASN A 513 -27.33 -17.36 45.89
C ASN A 513 -27.53 -18.87 45.63
N ALA A 514 -26.49 -19.66 45.90
CA ALA A 514 -26.50 -21.12 45.76
C ALA A 514 -26.94 -21.86 47.04
N GLY A 515 -27.43 -21.13 48.05
CA GLY A 515 -27.93 -21.64 49.34
C GLY A 515 -26.90 -21.52 50.47
N ASP A 516 -25.68 -22.01 50.28
CA ASP A 516 -24.59 -21.98 51.26
C ASP A 516 -23.48 -20.95 50.95
N ARG A 517 -23.58 -20.26 49.81
CA ARG A 517 -22.64 -19.25 49.31
C ARG A 517 -23.28 -18.35 48.24
N ILE A 518 -22.61 -17.26 47.93
CA ILE A 518 -22.92 -16.40 46.79
C ILE A 518 -21.86 -16.65 45.71
N ARG A 519 -22.29 -16.93 44.48
CA ARG A 519 -21.43 -17.21 43.33
C ARG A 519 -21.43 -16.07 42.35
N PHE A 520 -20.26 -15.74 41.83
CA PHE A 520 -20.05 -14.78 40.76
C PHE A 520 -19.22 -15.44 39.68
N ALA A 521 -19.56 -15.20 38.42
CA ALA A 521 -18.83 -15.70 37.26
C ALA A 521 -18.30 -14.53 36.43
N GLY A 522 -17.18 -14.72 35.75
CA GLY A 522 -16.64 -13.76 34.79
C GLY A 522 -15.61 -14.42 33.88
N GLU A 523 -15.10 -13.69 32.92
CA GLU A 523 -14.09 -14.19 31.97
C GLU A 523 -12.82 -13.34 32.09
N LEU A 524 -11.67 -14.00 32.05
CA LEU A 524 -10.39 -13.32 31.99
C LEU A 524 -10.21 -12.67 30.61
N PRO A 525 -9.71 -11.41 30.52
CA PRO A 525 -9.32 -10.83 29.25
C PRO A 525 -8.26 -11.69 28.57
N VAL A 526 -8.29 -11.77 27.25
CA VAL A 526 -7.38 -12.62 26.47
C VAL A 526 -5.93 -12.28 26.79
N VAL A 527 -5.15 -13.28 27.18
CA VAL A 527 -3.72 -13.17 27.45
C VAL A 527 -2.96 -13.71 26.24
N THR A 528 -2.20 -12.87 25.54
CA THR A 528 -1.38 -13.28 24.40
C THR A 528 0.07 -13.45 24.82
N VAL A 529 0.64 -14.62 24.54
CA VAL A 529 2.07 -14.91 24.68
C VAL A 529 2.69 -14.96 23.30
N THR A 530 3.74 -14.18 23.08
CA THR A 530 4.53 -14.21 21.84
C THR A 530 5.97 -14.60 22.16
N ASP A 531 6.45 -15.69 21.57
CA ASP A 531 7.86 -16.10 21.65
C ASP A 531 8.48 -16.11 20.26
N SER A 532 9.39 -15.17 20.00
CA SER A 532 10.19 -15.10 18.77
C SER A 532 11.65 -15.49 18.99
N ARG A 533 12.04 -15.98 20.18
CA ARG A 533 13.42 -16.39 20.50
C ARG A 533 13.89 -17.50 19.58
N SER A 534 15.11 -17.41 19.05
CA SER A 534 15.76 -18.49 18.30
C SER A 534 16.06 -19.70 19.19
N ASP A 535 16.34 -20.86 18.59
CA ASP A 535 16.74 -22.07 19.34
C ASP A 535 18.03 -21.87 20.15
N GLU A 536 18.91 -20.95 19.71
CA GLU A 536 20.11 -20.57 20.46
C GLU A 536 19.78 -19.71 21.70
N GLN A 537 18.70 -18.93 21.64
CA GLN A 537 18.27 -18.04 22.72
C GLN A 537 17.38 -18.73 23.77
N ALA A 538 16.50 -19.63 23.36
CA ALA A 538 15.58 -20.35 24.26
C ALA A 538 16.09 -21.75 24.67
N GLY A 539 17.20 -22.22 24.08
CA GLY A 539 17.72 -23.56 24.33
C GLY A 539 16.73 -24.66 23.94
N ALA A 540 16.59 -25.67 24.81
CA ALA A 540 15.57 -26.72 24.70
C ALA A 540 14.35 -26.42 25.59
N GLY A 541 14.14 -25.14 25.89
CA GLY A 541 13.16 -24.64 26.84
C GLY A 541 11.87 -24.15 26.21
N GLY A 542 10.89 -23.86 27.06
CA GLY A 542 9.56 -23.37 26.67
C GLY A 542 9.19 -22.07 27.37
N TRP A 543 7.92 -21.89 27.67
CA TRP A 543 7.44 -20.81 28.54
C TRP A 543 6.25 -21.26 29.37
N SER A 544 6.03 -20.60 30.51
CA SER A 544 4.82 -20.80 31.32
C SER A 544 4.24 -19.48 31.79
N VAL A 545 2.92 -19.42 31.87
CA VAL A 545 2.16 -18.28 32.41
C VAL A 545 1.48 -18.70 33.70
N SER A 546 1.61 -17.89 34.74
CA SER A 546 0.89 -18.08 36.00
C SER A 546 0.12 -16.83 36.38
N GLY A 547 -0.90 -16.98 37.23
CA GLY A 547 -1.64 -15.86 37.80
C GLY A 547 -1.91 -16.03 39.29
N GLN A 548 -2.00 -14.89 39.97
CA GLN A 548 -2.26 -14.78 41.40
C GLN A 548 -3.15 -13.56 41.67
N SER A 549 -4.10 -13.71 42.57
CA SER A 549 -5.01 -12.65 42.97
C SER A 549 -4.60 -12.01 44.30
N SER A 550 -4.82 -10.71 44.44
CA SER A 550 -4.83 -10.06 45.74
C SER A 550 -6.14 -10.35 46.47
N ASP A 551 -6.15 -10.11 47.78
CA ASP A 551 -7.41 -10.06 48.52
C ASP A 551 -8.34 -8.99 47.93
N PHE A 552 -9.65 -9.24 48.02
CA PHE A 552 -10.69 -8.32 47.63
C PHE A 552 -11.11 -7.46 48.83
N THR A 553 -11.27 -6.16 48.63
CA THR A 553 -11.60 -5.23 49.73
C THR A 553 -12.84 -4.39 49.43
N ALA A 554 -13.66 -4.16 50.46
CA ALA A 554 -14.84 -3.29 50.39
C ALA A 554 -15.08 -2.58 51.73
N GLY A 555 -14.92 -1.25 51.78
CA GLY A 555 -15.32 -0.46 52.96
C GLY A 555 -14.68 -0.87 54.31
N GLY A 556 -13.50 -1.51 54.27
CA GLY A 556 -12.79 -2.02 55.45
C GLY A 556 -12.95 -3.53 55.72
N GLU A 557 -13.81 -4.20 54.97
CA GLU A 557 -13.96 -5.66 54.95
C GLU A 557 -13.04 -6.29 53.90
N THR A 558 -12.65 -7.55 54.12
CA THR A 558 -11.73 -8.29 53.23
C THR A 558 -12.29 -9.68 52.92
N LEU A 559 -12.23 -10.07 51.65
CA LEU A 559 -12.48 -11.42 51.16
C LEU A 559 -11.17 -11.94 50.57
N GLY A 560 -10.63 -13.04 51.11
CA GLY A 560 -9.30 -13.53 50.73
C GLY A 560 -9.23 -14.00 49.27
N ALA A 561 -8.05 -13.89 48.66
CA ALA A 561 -7.78 -14.32 47.29
C ALA A 561 -8.09 -15.81 47.00
N GLU A 562 -8.10 -16.66 48.04
CA GLU A 562 -8.47 -18.07 47.94
C GLU A 562 -9.95 -18.29 47.55
N HIS A 563 -10.76 -17.24 47.63
CA HIS A 563 -12.16 -17.27 47.20
C HIS A 563 -12.34 -17.11 45.68
N LEU A 564 -11.30 -16.69 44.96
CA LEU A 564 -11.26 -16.66 43.50
C LEU A 564 -10.61 -17.94 42.98
N GLY A 565 -11.27 -18.61 42.05
CA GLY A 565 -10.77 -19.74 41.29
C GLY A 565 -10.90 -19.48 39.79
N TRP A 566 -10.27 -20.33 38.98
CA TRP A 566 -10.35 -20.21 37.52
C TRP A 566 -10.34 -21.55 36.81
N THR A 567 -10.75 -21.57 35.54
CA THR A 567 -10.59 -22.72 34.63
C THR A 567 -9.88 -22.23 33.38
N PRO A 568 -8.55 -22.46 33.27
CA PRO A 568 -7.78 -22.02 32.11
C PRO A 568 -8.14 -22.73 30.82
N GLU A 569 -7.93 -22.05 29.70
CA GLU A 569 -8.12 -22.57 28.35
C GLU A 569 -7.12 -21.99 27.35
N VAL A 570 -6.84 -22.76 26.28
CA VAL A 570 -6.08 -22.29 25.12
C VAL A 570 -7.06 -21.90 24.03
N LEU A 571 -7.10 -20.61 23.69
CA LEU A 571 -8.04 -20.06 22.71
C LEU A 571 -7.57 -20.29 21.27
N THR A 572 -6.27 -20.45 21.07
CA THR A 572 -5.65 -20.80 19.78
C THR A 572 -4.92 -22.14 19.87
N PRO A 573 -5.62 -23.29 19.77
CA PRO A 573 -5.02 -24.61 20.01
C PRO A 573 -3.93 -24.93 18.99
N ARG A 574 -2.75 -25.36 19.47
CA ARG A 574 -1.65 -25.85 18.63
C ARG A 574 -0.81 -26.92 19.34
N PRO A 575 -0.10 -27.79 18.60
CA PRO A 575 0.77 -28.80 19.20
C PRO A 575 1.81 -28.17 20.15
N GLY A 576 2.02 -28.80 21.32
CA GLY A 576 3.01 -28.35 22.30
C GLY A 576 2.55 -27.24 23.24
N VAL A 577 1.32 -26.69 23.08
CA VAL A 577 0.74 -25.72 24.02
C VAL A 577 -0.36 -26.38 24.85
N SER A 578 -0.38 -26.15 26.16
CA SER A 578 -1.37 -26.70 27.09
C SER A 578 -1.94 -25.65 28.03
N ALA A 579 -3.24 -25.77 28.36
CA ALA A 579 -3.87 -25.01 29.43
C ALA A 579 -3.44 -25.56 30.80
N GLY A 580 -3.43 -24.69 31.82
CA GLY A 580 -3.30 -25.09 33.21
C GLY A 580 -4.52 -25.87 33.72
N ASP A 581 -4.36 -26.56 34.85
CA ASP A 581 -5.47 -27.27 35.50
C ASP A 581 -6.49 -26.26 36.08
N ALA A 582 -7.76 -26.69 36.13
CA ALA A 582 -8.80 -25.93 36.83
C ALA A 582 -8.47 -25.79 38.31
N VAL A 583 -8.61 -24.57 38.84
CA VAL A 583 -8.31 -24.22 40.24
C VAL A 583 -9.61 -23.86 40.95
N PRO A 584 -10.18 -24.76 41.79
CA PRO A 584 -11.37 -24.45 42.55
C PRO A 584 -11.09 -23.43 43.66
N THR A 585 -12.13 -22.69 44.06
CA THR A 585 -12.10 -21.80 45.23
C THR A 585 -11.93 -22.60 46.53
N VAL A 586 -11.56 -21.92 47.62
CA VAL A 586 -11.52 -22.48 48.97
C VAL A 586 -12.86 -23.09 49.41
N MET A 587 -13.98 -22.47 49.01
CA MET A 587 -15.31 -22.96 49.34
C MET A 587 -15.69 -24.23 48.56
N SER A 588 -15.01 -24.47 47.44
CA SER A 588 -15.11 -25.69 46.63
C SER A 588 -13.97 -26.68 46.90
N GLY A 589 -13.18 -26.45 47.96
CA GLY A 589 -12.13 -27.35 48.44
C GLY A 589 -10.79 -27.24 47.69
N GLY A 590 -10.61 -26.22 46.85
CA GLY A 590 -9.36 -25.90 46.18
C GLY A 590 -8.56 -24.81 46.90
N PRO A 591 -7.38 -24.46 46.37
CA PRO A 591 -6.53 -23.42 46.95
C PRO A 591 -6.93 -21.99 46.55
N GLY A 592 -7.79 -21.84 45.54
CA GLY A 592 -8.03 -20.56 44.87
C GLY A 592 -6.74 -19.93 44.32
N LEU A 593 -6.76 -18.63 44.08
CA LEU A 593 -5.66 -17.86 43.48
C LEU A 593 -4.85 -17.06 44.51
N ALA A 594 -4.86 -17.48 45.78
CA ALA A 594 -4.04 -16.87 46.83
C ALA A 594 -2.53 -17.06 46.61
N ASP A 595 -2.14 -18.17 45.97
CA ASP A 595 -0.78 -18.46 45.50
C ASP A 595 -0.78 -18.55 43.97
N PRO A 596 0.36 -18.29 43.29
CA PRO A 596 0.45 -18.39 41.83
C PRO A 596 0.01 -19.77 41.30
N GLN A 597 -0.95 -19.77 40.37
CA GLN A 597 -1.43 -20.97 39.67
C GLN A 597 -1.18 -20.85 38.17
N ARG A 598 -1.02 -21.98 37.47
CA ARG A 598 -0.72 -21.99 36.04
C ARG A 598 -1.96 -21.64 35.21
N LEU A 599 -1.78 -20.74 34.24
CA LEU A 599 -2.76 -20.42 33.20
C LEU A 599 -2.52 -21.25 31.93
N GLY A 600 -1.26 -21.37 31.51
CA GLY A 600 -0.89 -22.20 30.37
C GLY A 600 0.62 -22.29 30.19
N ASP A 601 1.07 -23.22 29.36
CA ASP A 601 2.48 -23.38 29.01
C ASP A 601 2.68 -23.89 27.59
N ALA A 602 3.90 -23.72 27.11
CA ALA A 602 4.36 -24.32 25.87
C ALA A 602 5.63 -25.13 26.08
N ALA A 603 5.63 -26.36 25.56
CA ALA A 603 6.82 -27.17 25.34
C ALA A 603 7.68 -26.58 24.19
N PRO A 604 8.95 -27.00 24.06
CA PRO A 604 9.88 -26.42 23.08
C PRO A 604 9.36 -26.43 21.64
N GLU A 605 8.67 -27.49 21.24
CA GLU A 605 8.07 -27.63 19.91
C GLU A 605 6.88 -26.69 19.66
N GLY A 606 6.22 -26.21 20.71
CA GLY A 606 5.04 -25.34 20.65
C GLY A 606 5.31 -23.91 21.09
N ARG A 607 6.56 -23.56 21.41
CA ARG A 607 6.91 -22.25 21.98
C ARG A 607 6.78 -21.12 20.97
N PHE A 608 7.19 -21.35 19.71
CA PHE A 608 7.41 -20.32 18.70
C PHE A 608 6.11 -19.70 18.14
N GLY A 609 6.08 -18.38 18.00
CA GLY A 609 4.91 -17.61 17.52
C GLY A 609 3.88 -17.34 18.61
N SER A 610 2.78 -16.68 18.25
CA SER A 610 1.79 -16.17 19.21
C SER A 610 0.74 -17.22 19.62
N THR A 611 0.36 -17.20 20.90
CA THR A 611 -0.70 -18.05 21.48
C THR A 611 -1.61 -17.21 22.38
N GLN A 612 -2.91 -17.42 22.28
CA GLN A 612 -3.91 -16.79 23.16
C GLN A 612 -4.39 -17.77 24.25
N LEU A 613 -4.40 -17.31 25.49
CA LEU A 613 -4.88 -18.01 26.68
C LEU A 613 -6.08 -17.25 27.27
N GLY A 614 -7.04 -18.00 27.80
CA GLY A 614 -8.22 -17.48 28.50
C GLY A 614 -8.46 -18.23 29.81
N ALA A 615 -9.42 -17.77 30.61
CA ALA A 615 -9.93 -18.53 31.73
C ALA A 615 -11.34 -18.07 32.17
N ASP A 616 -12.20 -19.02 32.51
CA ASP A 616 -13.42 -18.75 33.27
C ASP A 616 -13.05 -18.45 34.72
N LEU A 617 -13.51 -17.32 35.26
CA LEU A 617 -13.33 -16.93 36.65
C LEU A 617 -14.56 -17.29 37.49
N SER A 618 -14.31 -17.81 38.68
CA SER A 618 -15.34 -18.11 39.68
C SER A 618 -14.96 -17.51 41.02
N LEU A 619 -15.74 -16.56 41.52
CA LEU A 619 -15.62 -16.04 42.88
C LEU A 619 -16.77 -16.61 43.74
N GLU A 620 -16.43 -17.19 44.89
CA GLU A 620 -17.42 -17.68 45.85
C GLU A 620 -17.25 -17.00 47.20
N ALA A 621 -18.29 -16.33 47.69
CA ALA A 621 -18.28 -15.66 48.99
C ALA A 621 -19.26 -16.35 49.98
N PRO A 622 -18.95 -16.38 51.29
CA PRO A 622 -19.92 -16.76 52.32
C PRO A 622 -21.24 -15.98 52.21
N VAL A 623 -22.37 -16.62 52.52
CA VAL A 623 -23.70 -15.99 52.44
C VAL A 623 -23.90 -14.83 53.42
N ASP A 624 -23.05 -14.71 54.43
CA ASP A 624 -23.02 -13.61 55.40
C ASP A 624 -21.97 -12.54 55.11
N THR A 625 -21.30 -12.59 53.94
CA THR A 625 -20.39 -11.52 53.50
C THR A 625 -21.14 -10.18 53.44
N PRO A 626 -20.62 -9.11 54.08
CA PRO A 626 -21.26 -7.79 54.07
C PRO A 626 -21.51 -7.27 52.65
N ALA A 627 -22.61 -6.53 52.46
CA ALA A 627 -22.91 -5.94 51.16
C ALA A 627 -21.93 -4.80 50.83
N GLY A 628 -21.34 -4.84 49.64
CA GLY A 628 -20.41 -3.83 49.14
C GLY A 628 -19.83 -4.22 47.79
N THR A 629 -19.14 -3.29 47.13
CA THR A 629 -18.33 -3.57 45.94
C THR A 629 -16.95 -3.99 46.40
N TYR A 630 -16.58 -5.24 46.12
CA TYR A 630 -15.30 -5.84 46.49
C TYR A 630 -14.34 -5.78 45.30
N GLU A 631 -13.20 -5.14 45.49
CA GLU A 631 -12.20 -4.92 44.43
C GLU A 631 -10.89 -5.63 44.79
N GLY A 632 -10.30 -6.32 43.81
CA GLY A 632 -9.02 -7.03 43.90
C GLY A 632 -8.30 -7.00 42.56
N VAL A 633 -7.02 -7.36 42.55
CA VAL A 633 -6.17 -7.35 41.35
C VAL A 633 -5.71 -8.77 41.05
N LEU A 634 -5.92 -9.24 39.82
CA LEU A 634 -5.33 -10.46 39.31
C LEU A 634 -4.06 -10.11 38.52
N THR A 635 -2.92 -10.58 39.00
CA THR A 635 -1.62 -10.40 38.32
C THR A 635 -1.32 -11.65 37.51
N VAL A 636 -0.97 -11.48 36.24
CA VAL A 636 -0.51 -12.56 35.35
C VAL A 636 0.99 -12.35 35.07
N THR A 637 1.78 -13.41 35.09
CA THR A 637 3.23 -13.35 34.93
C THR A 637 3.71 -14.45 34.00
N LEU A 638 4.55 -14.07 33.03
CA LEU A 638 5.19 -14.95 32.07
C LEU A 638 6.61 -15.29 32.54
N PHE A 639 6.96 -16.58 32.45
CA PHE A 639 8.26 -17.11 32.80
C PHE A 639 8.85 -17.87 31.60
N PRO A 640 10.12 -17.59 31.22
CA PRO A 640 10.86 -18.48 30.35
C PRO A 640 11.19 -19.77 31.10
N GLU A 641 11.06 -20.92 30.44
CA GLU A 641 11.41 -22.24 30.96
C GLU A 641 12.67 -22.73 30.23
N ASP A 642 13.78 -21.99 30.35
CA ASP A 642 15.05 -22.19 29.61
C ASP A 642 15.93 -23.36 30.11
#